data_AF-A0A7S4VC19-F1
#
_entry.id   AF-A0A7S4VC19-F1
#
_cell.length_a   1.000
_cell.length_b   1.000
_cell.length_c   1.000
_cell.angle_alpha   90.00
_cell.angle_beta   90.00
_cell.angle_gamma   90.00
#
_symmetry.space_group_name_H-M   'P 1'
#
loop_
_entity.id
_entity.type
_entity.pdbx_description
1 polymer ?
#
loop_
_entity_poly.entity_id
_entity_poly.type
_entity_poly.pdbx_seq_one_letter_code
_entity_poly.pdbx_strand_id
1 'polypeptide(L)'
;MFGLRSGSAGQMDPSGTALQEIIEELHITSLDESDIEAGLNDLTGLEEESGDGAGTSSASDGGQLDVQDEQPSTDSGISAEVRAALADDDDANGDSIALLESQLRLRTPRSFGPPPPRSLAHSVSDSQPHLARALQQLAQGQAAQAEELAAVRRESRELLRQSARERPPEPPPERPPQRGPPEPPPQRAADAATAIAAASGAFRMQMSDLSVSEAIYQALRARPEDQLSIREWVQMRFFEARSAHRAEADRLRQEVEGLRENAFAAQTRAERAERQLACRNAAVADLSQELERQQQQARQQLEQTTAELRASERAVAELADKGRRFDEVSREGERLRGEVERLREAISAQSTSQQQQGRDLAAASERLLKLEAEQRLAQKDVDSHERRARMLEETLARREDEASELRAKVESLKEKKRELARKAAAEQAGSTQEVHDKVNSEIKRFQEQARADLEAVRGSMTALHEKEVAMLQDRVQAAELRGTELQRRLEDEEHKHQALLISSARVKADLQNEITELTGNLKLRAFEAERATLTHEEVSLSRQHLEAENGQLKQQLELVKKEYYSLEVQHREERAGDRAELASVREQLRCYVDVERELDSAIRACAEGPLAKGKEGIEGTGKPQSVDEALLIGTTLASAPTSAQRRIQQSLILAQELQRRTREASQARSQLGEAQAEVLRLREELEAVRKEVQYSSEPQAYLLEALRRRENEALTLRRELKAREAEVEQCRQQVEHAVAARVQVEEDLKRLLAQRQHLDGLRAVLGSGAGAGETEVPVPRAEQRGRAPSQQPQAAPGAAPSAGARHVPAVPSAGPAWLLRLRMKLDQSCQQSSDP
;
A
#
# COMPACT_ATOMS: atom_id res chain seq x y z
N MET A 1 29.73 -79.47 -21.07
CA MET A 1 28.80 -80.59 -21.15
C MET A 1 27.86 -80.30 -22.31
N PHE A 2 28.22 -80.80 -23.50
CA PHE A 2 27.56 -81.93 -24.21
C PHE A 2 26.14 -81.56 -24.68
N GLY A 3 25.80 -81.56 -25.96
CA GLY A 3 26.53 -81.95 -27.16
C GLY A 3 25.55 -82.09 -28.33
N LEU A 4 25.94 -81.49 -29.46
CA LEU A 4 25.63 -81.81 -30.86
C LEU A 4 24.79 -83.07 -31.15
N ARG A 5 23.85 -82.95 -32.11
CA ARG A 5 23.76 -83.91 -33.22
C ARG A 5 23.11 -83.29 -34.47
N SER A 6 23.91 -83.28 -35.51
CA SER A 6 23.61 -83.08 -36.93
C SER A 6 23.26 -84.41 -37.59
N GLY A 7 22.61 -84.32 -38.77
CA GLY A 7 22.76 -85.29 -39.87
C GLY A 7 21.50 -86.08 -40.26
N SER A 8 20.98 -85.85 -41.47
CA SER A 8 21.25 -86.72 -42.62
C SER A 8 20.47 -86.26 -43.86
N ALA A 9 21.16 -86.25 -44.99
CA ALA A 9 20.65 -86.05 -46.34
C ALA A 9 20.10 -87.37 -46.96
N GLY A 10 19.40 -87.23 -48.09
CA GLY A 10 19.00 -88.31 -49.02
C GLY A 10 17.57 -88.07 -49.53
N GLN A 11 17.32 -87.39 -50.66
CA GLN A 11 17.50 -87.80 -52.05
C GLN A 11 16.58 -88.98 -52.46
N MET A 12 15.46 -88.67 -53.15
CA MET A 12 14.91 -89.34 -54.34
C MET A 12 13.43 -88.95 -54.58
N ASP A 13 13.20 -88.11 -55.59
CA ASP A 13 12.09 -88.27 -56.54
C ASP A 13 12.57 -89.26 -57.65
N PRO A 14 11.73 -89.87 -58.52
CA PRO A 14 10.34 -89.54 -58.84
C PRO A 14 9.38 -90.75 -58.97
N SER A 15 8.08 -90.53 -58.83
CA SER A 15 7.06 -91.41 -59.40
C SER A 15 5.87 -90.59 -59.92
N GLY A 16 6.00 -90.13 -61.16
CA GLY A 16 4.85 -89.81 -62.00
C GLY A 16 4.51 -91.05 -62.82
N THR A 17 3.28 -91.53 -62.71
CA THR A 17 2.49 -92.34 -63.68
C THR A 17 1.31 -92.95 -62.93
N ALA A 18 0.22 -92.20 -62.76
CA ALA A 18 -1.05 -92.75 -62.28
C ALA A 18 -2.28 -91.88 -62.59
N LEU A 19 -2.18 -90.92 -63.53
CA LEU A 19 -3.30 -90.07 -63.96
C LEU A 19 -3.45 -90.00 -65.49
N GLN A 20 -2.99 -91.04 -66.18
CA GLN A 20 -3.05 -91.15 -67.64
C GLN A 20 -3.55 -92.52 -68.11
N GLU A 21 -4.18 -93.32 -67.23
CA GLU A 21 -4.69 -94.67 -67.52
C GLU A 21 -6.21 -94.82 -67.30
N ILE A 22 -6.99 -93.73 -67.16
CA ILE A 22 -8.45 -93.83 -66.97
C ILE A 22 -9.25 -93.18 -68.12
N ILE A 23 -8.58 -92.65 -69.16
CA ILE A 23 -9.27 -92.01 -70.30
C ILE A 23 -9.19 -92.82 -71.61
N GLU A 24 -8.53 -93.99 -71.64
CA GLU A 24 -8.30 -94.75 -72.89
C GLU A 24 -8.98 -96.13 -73.02
N GLU A 25 -9.93 -96.50 -72.16
CA GLU A 25 -10.71 -97.73 -72.36
C GLU A 25 -12.21 -97.47 -72.46
N LEU A 26 -12.66 -97.08 -73.66
CA LEU A 26 -13.91 -97.55 -74.28
C LEU A 26 -13.93 -97.09 -75.74
N HIS A 27 -13.71 -98.04 -76.64
CA HIS A 27 -13.51 -97.84 -78.07
C HIS A 27 -14.59 -98.62 -78.86
N ILE A 28 -15.17 -97.95 -79.87
CA ILE A 28 -15.75 -98.47 -81.14
C ILE A 28 -17.18 -99.06 -80.99
N THR A 29 -18.23 -98.78 -81.81
CA THR A 29 -18.43 -98.68 -83.28
C THR A 29 -19.73 -97.89 -83.61
N SER A 30 -19.74 -96.81 -84.41
CA SER A 30 -19.92 -96.71 -85.89
C SER A 30 -21.36 -96.51 -86.39
N LEU A 31 -21.50 -95.80 -87.53
CA LEU A 31 -22.66 -95.48 -88.40
C LEU A 31 -23.25 -94.08 -88.16
N ASP A 32 -23.52 -93.21 -89.14
CA ASP A 32 -23.19 -93.14 -90.57
C ASP A 32 -23.46 -91.69 -91.04
N GLU A 33 -22.81 -91.33 -92.14
CA GLU A 33 -22.93 -90.08 -92.89
C GLU A 33 -24.28 -89.98 -93.63
N SER A 34 -24.82 -88.75 -93.75
CA SER A 34 -25.26 -88.09 -95.01
C SER A 34 -26.46 -87.14 -94.82
N ASP A 35 -26.18 -85.88 -95.17
CA ASP A 35 -26.99 -84.92 -95.95
C ASP A 35 -28.53 -85.02 -95.96
N ILE A 36 -29.18 -83.88 -95.67
CA ILE A 36 -30.14 -83.23 -96.58
C ILE A 36 -30.26 -81.75 -96.20
N GLU A 37 -30.10 -80.92 -97.23
CA GLU A 37 -30.27 -79.48 -97.32
C GLU A 37 -31.71 -79.00 -97.02
N ALA A 38 -31.86 -77.73 -96.63
CA ALA A 38 -32.60 -76.70 -97.38
C ALA A 38 -33.15 -75.61 -96.44
N GLY A 39 -33.02 -74.34 -96.87
CA GLY A 39 -33.86 -73.25 -96.37
C GLY A 39 -33.18 -71.90 -96.21
N LEU A 40 -32.76 -71.30 -97.32
CA LEU A 40 -32.40 -69.89 -97.44
C LEU A 40 -33.66 -69.02 -97.62
N ASN A 41 -33.56 -67.77 -97.15
CA ASN A 41 -34.29 -66.54 -97.52
C ASN A 41 -35.64 -66.19 -96.85
N ASP A 42 -35.66 -65.03 -96.17
CA ASP A 42 -36.33 -63.77 -96.61
C ASP A 42 -35.92 -62.64 -95.63
N LEU A 43 -35.12 -61.64 -96.01
CA LEU A 43 -35.43 -60.39 -96.73
C LEU A 43 -36.31 -59.36 -95.98
N THR A 44 -35.66 -58.27 -95.56
CA THR A 44 -36.02 -56.83 -95.78
C THR A 44 -37.34 -56.22 -95.31
N GLY A 45 -37.25 -54.96 -94.82
CA GLY A 45 -38.31 -53.94 -94.82
C GLY A 45 -38.56 -53.36 -93.42
N LEU A 46 -38.07 -52.16 -93.08
CA LEU A 46 -38.62 -50.81 -93.35
C LEU A 46 -39.65 -50.35 -92.30
N GLU A 47 -39.40 -49.14 -91.78
CA GLU A 47 -40.39 -48.12 -91.34
C GLU A 47 -41.28 -48.48 -90.12
N GLU A 48 -41.87 -47.60 -89.33
CA GLU A 48 -41.83 -46.17 -89.03
C GLU A 48 -42.66 -46.01 -87.73
N GLU A 49 -42.48 -44.87 -87.07
CA GLU A 49 -43.48 -44.11 -86.32
C GLU A 49 -44.39 -44.70 -85.20
N SER A 50 -44.37 -43.92 -84.11
CA SER A 50 -45.52 -43.42 -83.34
C SER A 50 -46.07 -44.26 -82.17
N GLY A 51 -46.20 -43.56 -81.04
CA GLY A 51 -47.54 -43.32 -80.51
C GLY A 51 -47.88 -43.95 -79.16
N ASP A 52 -47.75 -43.11 -78.13
CA ASP A 52 -48.65 -42.98 -76.97
C ASP A 52 -48.85 -44.10 -75.95
N GLY A 53 -48.74 -43.69 -74.68
CA GLY A 53 -49.97 -43.66 -73.87
C GLY A 53 -49.88 -44.00 -72.39
N ALA A 54 -49.97 -42.95 -71.56
CA ALA A 54 -50.47 -42.88 -70.16
C ALA A 54 -49.62 -43.55 -69.06
N GLY A 55 -49.40 -42.97 -67.87
CA GLY A 55 -50.02 -41.94 -67.04
C GLY A 55 -49.66 -42.32 -65.58
N THR A 56 -49.58 -41.51 -64.52
CA THR A 56 -50.20 -40.23 -64.14
C THR A 56 -49.56 -39.71 -62.83
N SER A 57 -49.44 -38.37 -62.73
CA SER A 57 -49.71 -37.49 -61.56
C SER A 57 -48.96 -37.65 -60.22
N SER A 58 -48.30 -36.59 -59.75
CA SER A 58 -48.97 -35.57 -58.91
C SER A 58 -48.12 -34.30 -58.78
N ALA A 59 -48.80 -33.16 -58.72
CA ALA A 59 -48.30 -31.79 -58.75
C ALA A 59 -48.88 -31.00 -57.57
N SER A 60 -48.16 -29.97 -57.14
CA SER A 60 -48.63 -28.75 -56.45
C SER A 60 -47.37 -27.98 -56.03
N ASP A 61 -47.21 -26.67 -56.11
CA ASP A 61 -47.99 -25.48 -56.49
C ASP A 61 -46.97 -24.34 -56.21
N GLY A 62 -46.55 -23.48 -57.14
CA GLY A 62 -47.32 -22.38 -57.71
C GLY A 62 -46.91 -21.06 -57.04
N GLY A 63 -46.32 -20.12 -57.79
CA GLY A 63 -46.14 -18.74 -57.33
C GLY A 63 -44.98 -17.95 -57.93
N GLN A 64 -45.10 -17.57 -59.22
CA GLN A 64 -44.37 -16.48 -59.85
C GLN A 64 -44.67 -15.14 -59.16
N LEU A 65 -43.70 -14.22 -59.13
CA LEU A 65 -43.78 -12.98 -59.91
C LEU A 65 -42.42 -12.28 -59.98
N ASP A 66 -42.30 -11.58 -61.07
CA ASP A 66 -41.13 -11.14 -61.80
C ASP A 66 -40.90 -9.63 -61.54
N VAL A 67 -39.84 -9.10 -62.17
CA VAL A 67 -39.74 -7.73 -62.70
C VAL A 67 -38.77 -6.74 -62.02
N GLN A 68 -37.73 -6.44 -62.83
CA GLN A 68 -36.95 -5.20 -63.04
C GLN A 68 -35.76 -4.91 -62.11
N ASP A 69 -34.53 -5.09 -62.60
CA ASP A 69 -33.77 -4.24 -63.54
C ASP A 69 -33.23 -2.98 -62.85
N GLU A 70 -31.91 -2.97 -62.61
CA GLU A 70 -30.99 -1.91 -63.06
C GLU A 70 -29.54 -2.38 -62.83
N GLN A 71 -28.87 -2.73 -63.92
CA GLN A 71 -27.42 -2.55 -64.11
C GLN A 71 -27.22 -1.18 -64.78
N PRO A 72 -26.07 -0.47 -64.67
CA PRO A 72 -24.72 -1.01 -64.94
C PRO A 72 -23.65 -0.33 -64.05
N SER A 73 -22.33 -0.47 -64.15
CA SER A 73 -21.44 -0.80 -65.26
C SER A 73 -20.01 -1.04 -64.72
N THR A 74 -19.27 -1.89 -65.45
CA THR A 74 -17.86 -1.71 -65.88
C THR A 74 -16.76 -1.72 -64.81
N ASP A 75 -15.97 -2.79 -64.72
CA ASP A 75 -14.76 -3.09 -65.54
C ASP A 75 -13.52 -2.60 -64.79
N SER A 76 -12.38 -3.29 -64.70
CA SER A 76 -11.74 -4.34 -65.50
C SER A 76 -10.65 -4.95 -64.58
N GLY A 77 -10.26 -6.23 -64.67
CA GLY A 77 -9.45 -6.82 -65.75
C GLY A 77 -8.02 -6.25 -65.71
N ILE A 78 -6.90 -6.96 -65.82
CA ILE A 78 -6.52 -8.34 -66.14
C ILE A 78 -5.04 -8.45 -65.68
N SER A 79 -4.56 -9.57 -65.12
CA SER A 79 -3.48 -10.42 -65.68
C SER A 79 -2.53 -10.75 -64.51
N ALA A 80 -2.25 -11.99 -64.08
CA ALA A 80 -1.92 -13.21 -64.81
C ALA A 80 -0.70 -13.09 -65.75
N GLU A 81 0.35 -12.38 -65.32
CA GLU A 81 1.63 -12.40 -66.05
C GLU A 81 2.87 -11.99 -65.23
N VAL A 82 3.02 -12.43 -63.97
CA VAL A 82 4.36 -12.46 -63.31
C VAL A 82 4.48 -13.70 -62.42
N ARG A 83 3.98 -14.84 -62.92
CA ARG A 83 4.21 -16.18 -62.36
C ARG A 83 5.54 -16.77 -62.88
N ALA A 84 6.54 -15.91 -63.14
CA ALA A 84 7.77 -16.23 -63.85
C ALA A 84 9.03 -15.52 -63.30
N ALA A 85 9.14 -15.30 -61.98
CA ALA A 85 10.30 -14.58 -61.42
C ALA A 85 10.72 -15.00 -60.00
N LEU A 86 10.60 -16.29 -59.61
CA LEU A 86 11.11 -16.77 -58.31
C LEU A 86 11.78 -18.15 -58.38
N ALA A 87 12.42 -18.46 -59.51
CA ALA A 87 13.45 -19.50 -59.58
C ALA A 87 14.68 -18.88 -60.25
N ASP A 88 15.81 -19.03 -59.57
CA ASP A 88 17.20 -18.80 -60.00
C ASP A 88 17.63 -17.33 -60.22
N ASP A 89 18.31 -16.75 -59.21
CA ASP A 89 19.75 -16.50 -59.35
C ASP A 89 20.36 -16.06 -58.01
N ASP A 90 21.44 -16.78 -57.68
CA ASP A 90 22.46 -16.48 -56.69
C ASP A 90 23.22 -15.17 -57.03
N ASP A 91 23.94 -14.69 -56.02
CA ASP A 91 25.04 -13.71 -56.04
C ASP A 91 24.77 -12.21 -55.77
N ALA A 92 25.58 -11.73 -54.82
CA ALA A 92 26.03 -10.35 -54.60
C ALA A 92 25.15 -9.38 -53.77
N ASN A 93 25.29 -9.45 -52.44
CA ASN A 93 25.92 -8.36 -51.65
C ASN A 93 25.96 -8.71 -50.14
N GLY A 94 26.98 -9.47 -49.74
CA GLY A 94 27.25 -9.87 -48.35
C GLY A 94 28.10 -8.89 -47.53
N ASP A 95 28.43 -7.71 -48.07
CA ASP A 95 29.44 -6.83 -47.45
C ASP A 95 28.87 -5.69 -46.56
N SER A 96 27.55 -5.56 -46.44
CA SER A 96 26.95 -4.53 -45.56
C SER A 96 26.61 -5.04 -44.14
N ILE A 97 26.59 -6.36 -43.92
CA ILE A 97 26.28 -6.97 -42.63
C ILE A 97 27.57 -7.27 -41.83
N ALA A 98 28.68 -7.53 -42.51
CA ALA A 98 30.00 -7.74 -41.89
C ALA A 98 30.58 -6.48 -41.21
N LEU A 99 30.13 -5.28 -41.60
CA LEU A 99 30.59 -4.01 -41.02
C LEU A 99 29.88 -3.65 -39.70
N LEU A 100 28.66 -4.17 -39.48
CA LEU A 100 27.89 -3.95 -38.25
C LEU A 100 28.21 -4.96 -37.13
N GLU A 101 28.78 -6.12 -37.46
CA GLU A 101 29.22 -7.11 -36.46
C GLU A 101 30.60 -6.79 -35.82
N SER A 102 31.31 -5.76 -36.30
CA SER A 102 32.66 -5.41 -35.85
C SER A 102 32.72 -4.51 -34.60
N GLN A 103 31.60 -3.94 -34.12
CA GLN A 103 31.61 -2.96 -33.03
C GLN A 103 31.14 -3.45 -31.65
N LEU A 104 30.67 -4.69 -31.51
CA LEU A 104 30.20 -5.19 -30.20
C LEU A 104 30.72 -6.59 -29.88
N ARG A 105 32.04 -6.67 -29.64
CA ARG A 105 32.65 -7.78 -28.89
C ARG A 105 33.74 -7.29 -27.94
N LEU A 106 33.40 -7.14 -26.66
CA LEU A 106 34.29 -7.48 -25.54
C LEU A 106 33.46 -8.33 -24.54
N ARG A 107 33.49 -9.66 -24.66
CA ARG A 107 34.48 -10.62 -24.13
C ARG A 107 34.05 -11.19 -22.76
N THR A 108 33.13 -12.14 -22.79
CA THR A 108 33.08 -13.26 -21.82
C THR A 108 34.01 -14.37 -22.28
N PRO A 109 34.79 -15.03 -21.39
CA PRO A 109 35.47 -16.26 -21.75
C PRO A 109 34.55 -17.49 -21.57
N ARG A 110 34.48 -18.25 -22.67
CA ARG A 110 34.38 -19.72 -22.80
C ARG A 110 35.07 -20.48 -21.65
N SER A 111 34.79 -21.73 -21.30
CA SER A 111 33.91 -22.83 -21.76
C SER A 111 34.18 -24.02 -20.84
N PHE A 112 33.22 -24.92 -20.61
CA PHE A 112 33.27 -26.35 -20.96
C PHE A 112 32.06 -27.09 -20.33
N GLY A 113 31.64 -28.16 -21.01
CA GLY A 113 30.34 -28.83 -20.89
C GLY A 113 30.05 -29.63 -19.61
N PRO A 114 28.97 -30.45 -19.63
CA PRO A 114 28.08 -30.64 -18.49
C PRO A 114 28.38 -31.90 -17.65
N PRO A 115 28.01 -31.88 -16.36
CA PRO A 115 27.60 -33.07 -15.61
C PRO A 115 26.21 -32.91 -14.95
N PRO A 116 25.62 -34.01 -14.41
CA PRO A 116 24.16 -34.22 -14.27
C PRO A 116 23.61 -33.67 -12.92
N PRO A 117 22.27 -33.72 -12.67
CA PRO A 117 21.65 -32.86 -11.68
C PRO A 117 21.98 -33.33 -10.26
N ARG A 118 22.56 -32.43 -9.46
CA ARG A 118 22.70 -32.61 -8.02
C ARG A 118 21.97 -31.49 -7.28
N SER A 119 21.15 -31.96 -6.36
CA SER A 119 20.42 -31.25 -5.31
C SER A 119 21.18 -30.06 -4.70
N LEU A 120 20.61 -28.86 -4.81
CA LEU A 120 20.97 -27.71 -4.00
C LEU A 120 19.94 -27.57 -2.86
N ALA A 121 20.10 -28.42 -1.85
CA ALA A 121 19.78 -28.07 -0.48
C ALA A 121 21.13 -28.10 0.25
N HIS A 122 21.44 -27.03 1.00
CA HIS A 122 22.69 -26.80 1.77
C HIS A 122 23.70 -25.84 1.12
N SER A 123 23.37 -24.54 1.07
CA SER A 123 24.40 -23.47 1.13
C SER A 123 23.92 -22.16 1.77
N VAL A 124 22.74 -22.14 2.39
CA VAL A 124 22.20 -20.93 3.08
C VAL A 124 22.74 -20.76 4.52
N SER A 125 23.56 -21.71 5.01
CA SER A 125 24.12 -21.69 6.36
C SER A 125 25.28 -20.70 6.55
N ASP A 126 26.13 -20.50 5.53
CA ASP A 126 27.46 -19.93 5.78
C ASP A 126 27.57 -18.42 5.53
N SER A 127 26.50 -17.77 5.04
CA SER A 127 26.45 -16.31 4.81
C SER A 127 25.76 -15.52 5.93
N GLN A 128 25.06 -16.20 6.85
CA GLN A 128 24.42 -15.55 8.00
C GLN A 128 25.38 -14.87 9.00
N PRO A 129 26.56 -15.42 9.35
CA PRO A 129 27.42 -14.76 10.33
C PRO A 129 28.09 -13.49 9.78
N HIS A 130 28.31 -13.42 8.46
CA HIS A 130 28.90 -12.24 7.82
C HIS A 130 27.89 -11.09 7.71
N LEU A 131 26.63 -11.39 7.41
CA LEU A 131 25.54 -10.40 7.41
C LEU A 131 25.26 -9.88 8.83
N ALA A 132 25.25 -10.77 9.83
CA ALA A 132 25.09 -10.38 11.22
C ALA A 132 26.24 -9.47 11.70
N ARG A 133 27.48 -9.75 11.29
CA ARG A 133 28.65 -8.92 11.62
C ARG A 133 28.63 -7.56 10.91
N ALA A 134 28.17 -7.51 9.66
CA ALA A 134 27.99 -6.26 8.93
C ALA A 134 26.89 -5.38 9.55
N LEU A 135 25.77 -5.98 9.95
CA LEU A 135 24.68 -5.29 10.65
C LEU A 135 25.12 -4.80 12.03
N GLN A 136 25.93 -5.59 12.75
CA GLN A 136 26.49 -5.17 14.04
C GLN A 136 27.50 -4.03 13.90
N GLN A 137 28.32 -4.03 12.84
CA GLN A 137 29.22 -2.92 12.53
C GLN A 137 28.46 -1.65 12.13
N LEU A 138 27.36 -1.79 11.38
CA LEU A 138 26.49 -0.65 11.03
C LEU A 138 25.80 -0.08 12.29
N ALA A 139 25.32 -0.95 13.18
CA ALA A 139 24.71 -0.55 14.44
C ALA A 139 25.71 0.13 15.39
N GLN A 140 26.96 -0.36 15.44
CA GLN A 140 28.04 0.28 16.20
C GLN A 140 28.43 1.64 15.60
N GLY A 141 28.45 1.76 14.27
CA GLY A 141 28.66 3.04 13.59
C GLY A 141 27.55 4.06 13.87
N GLN A 142 26.29 3.61 13.87
CA GLN A 142 25.14 4.45 14.21
C GLN A 142 25.12 4.85 15.70
N ALA A 143 25.55 3.95 16.60
CA ALA A 143 25.68 4.26 18.02
C ALA A 143 26.79 5.28 18.29
N ALA A 144 27.96 5.13 17.65
CA ALA A 144 29.06 6.08 17.73
C ALA A 144 28.66 7.47 17.19
N GLN A 145 27.96 7.52 16.05
CA GLN A 145 27.42 8.77 15.51
C GLN A 145 26.35 9.41 16.43
N ALA A 146 25.52 8.60 17.10
CA ALA A 146 24.56 9.09 18.07
C ALA A 146 25.24 9.64 19.33
N GLU A 147 26.34 9.04 19.79
CA GLU A 147 27.15 9.53 20.90
C GLU A 147 27.89 10.83 20.55
N GLU A 148 28.45 10.94 19.34
CA GLU A 148 29.06 12.18 18.85
C GLU A 148 28.02 13.31 18.72
N LEU A 149 26.83 13.03 18.17
CA LEU A 149 25.74 14.00 18.13
C LEU A 149 25.23 14.38 19.53
N ALA A 150 25.24 13.45 20.48
CA ALA A 150 24.91 13.74 21.87
C ALA A 150 25.99 14.59 22.55
N ALA A 151 27.28 14.35 22.25
CA ALA A 151 28.40 15.16 22.73
C ALA A 151 28.32 16.59 22.18
N VAL A 152 28.12 16.76 20.87
CA VAL A 152 27.93 18.07 20.23
C VAL A 152 26.70 18.80 20.80
N ARG A 153 25.62 18.08 21.12
CA ARG A 153 24.44 18.67 21.80
C ARG A 153 24.72 19.07 23.25
N ARG A 154 25.58 18.33 23.96
CA ARG A 154 26.02 18.71 25.33
C ARG A 154 26.93 19.92 25.27
N GLU A 155 27.89 19.96 24.37
CA GLU A 155 28.78 21.11 24.14
C GLU A 155 27.97 22.34 23.72
N SER A 156 27.01 22.20 22.79
CA SER A 156 26.10 23.30 22.42
C SER A 156 25.26 23.79 23.60
N ARG A 157 24.76 22.89 24.47
CA ARG A 157 24.04 23.24 25.70
C ARG A 157 24.94 23.90 26.75
N GLU A 158 26.20 23.50 26.84
CA GLU A 158 27.19 24.08 27.73
C GLU A 158 27.61 25.46 27.25
N LEU A 159 27.80 25.66 25.94
CA LEU A 159 28.02 26.97 25.31
C LEU A 159 26.81 27.89 25.49
N LEU A 160 25.58 27.38 25.37
CA LEU A 160 24.36 28.13 25.69
C LEU A 160 24.27 28.49 27.18
N ARG A 161 24.72 27.61 28.09
CA ARG A 161 24.78 27.90 29.53
C ARG A 161 25.90 28.88 29.89
N GLN A 162 27.04 28.83 29.21
CA GLN A 162 28.13 29.79 29.37
C GLN A 162 27.70 31.17 28.83
N SER A 163 27.07 31.21 27.65
CA SER A 163 26.43 32.41 27.08
C SER A 163 25.34 33.00 28.01
N ALA A 164 24.57 32.15 28.68
CA ALA A 164 23.56 32.60 29.65
C ALA A 164 24.16 33.09 30.98
N ARG A 165 25.33 32.58 31.39
CA ARG A 165 26.05 33.02 32.60
C ARG A 165 26.89 34.28 32.37
N GLU A 166 27.33 34.51 31.14
CA GLU A 166 28.11 35.70 30.74
C GLU A 166 27.23 36.88 30.29
N ARG A 167 25.89 36.76 30.32
CA ARG A 167 24.99 37.92 30.18
C ARG A 167 24.89 38.66 31.52
N PRO A 168 25.53 39.84 31.71
CA PRO A 168 25.18 40.71 32.82
C PRO A 168 23.74 41.21 32.67
N PRO A 169 23.05 41.56 33.77
CA PRO A 169 21.70 42.12 33.71
C PRO A 169 21.72 43.42 32.88
N GLU A 170 20.83 43.51 31.88
CA GLU A 170 20.62 44.73 31.11
C GLU A 170 20.20 45.88 32.05
N PRO A 171 20.97 46.99 32.11
CA PRO A 171 20.45 48.22 32.68
C PRO A 171 19.39 48.82 31.75
N PRO A 172 18.40 49.56 32.28
CA PRO A 172 17.36 50.19 31.46
C PRO A 172 17.95 51.19 30.45
N PRO A 173 17.25 51.48 29.34
CA PRO A 173 17.76 52.32 28.26
C PRO A 173 17.94 53.77 28.74
N GLU A 174 19.17 54.14 29.10
CA GLU A 174 19.55 55.53 29.28
C GLU A 174 19.62 56.21 27.90
N ARG A 175 18.91 57.35 27.81
CA ARG A 175 18.92 58.22 26.64
C ARG A 175 20.36 58.67 26.33
N PRO A 176 20.74 58.84 25.06
CA PRO A 176 22.06 59.35 24.72
C PRO A 176 22.26 60.72 25.37
N PRO A 177 23.39 60.98 26.07
CA PRO A 177 23.72 62.32 26.48
C PRO A 177 23.99 63.11 25.20
N GLN A 178 23.14 64.09 24.94
CA GLN A 178 23.39 65.12 23.95
C GLN A 178 24.73 65.77 24.30
N ARG A 179 25.76 65.51 23.48
CA ARG A 179 26.95 66.37 23.42
C ARG A 179 26.48 67.74 22.94
N GLY A 180 26.18 68.62 23.88
CA GLY A 180 26.12 70.05 23.61
C GLY A 180 27.50 70.53 23.14
N PRO A 181 27.56 71.54 22.26
CA PRO A 181 28.82 72.16 21.86
C PRO A 181 29.55 72.72 23.10
N PRO A 182 30.89 72.81 23.08
CA PRO A 182 31.67 73.29 24.21
C PRO A 182 31.26 74.72 24.56
N GLU A 183 30.63 74.91 25.72
CA GLU A 183 30.39 76.25 26.27
C GLU A 183 31.74 76.94 26.53
N PRO A 184 31.92 78.20 26.10
CA PRO A 184 33.09 78.98 26.46
C PRO A 184 33.12 79.21 27.98
N PRO A 185 34.31 79.23 28.62
CA PRO A 185 34.43 79.32 30.07
C PRO A 185 33.72 80.57 30.61
N PRO A 186 32.98 80.48 31.72
CA PRO A 186 32.28 81.63 32.29
C PRO A 186 33.30 82.65 32.78
N GLN A 187 33.26 83.85 32.19
CA GLN A 187 34.07 85.03 32.57
C GLN A 187 33.99 85.34 34.09
N ARG A 188 32.92 84.90 34.76
CA ARG A 188 32.74 85.00 36.23
C ARG A 188 33.85 84.33 37.06
N ALA A 189 34.50 83.28 36.56
CA ALA A 189 35.60 82.62 37.28
C ALA A 189 36.91 83.42 37.20
N ALA A 190 37.15 84.09 36.07
CA ALA A 190 38.28 85.01 35.92
C ALA A 190 38.06 86.27 36.77
N ASP A 191 36.85 86.84 36.77
CA ASP A 191 36.53 88.03 37.57
C ASP A 191 36.61 87.76 39.08
N ALA A 192 36.16 86.59 39.54
CA ALA A 192 36.30 86.16 40.94
C ALA A 192 37.77 85.92 41.34
N ALA A 193 38.58 85.32 40.46
CA ALA A 193 40.01 85.13 40.70
C ALA A 193 40.77 86.47 40.75
N THR A 194 40.41 87.44 39.88
CA THR A 194 41.01 88.78 39.86
C THR A 194 40.59 89.61 41.09
N ALA A 195 39.34 89.52 41.52
CA ALA A 195 38.85 90.18 42.73
C ALA A 195 39.47 89.61 44.02
N ILE A 196 39.63 88.29 44.12
CA ILE A 196 40.32 87.63 45.23
C ILE A 196 41.82 87.96 45.22
N ALA A 197 42.45 88.05 44.04
CA ALA A 197 43.85 88.45 43.92
C ALA A 197 44.08 89.92 44.33
N ALA A 198 43.18 90.84 43.95
CA ALA A 198 43.23 92.24 44.35
C ALA A 198 42.98 92.43 45.86
N ALA A 199 41.98 91.74 46.43
CA ALA A 199 41.70 91.75 47.87
C ALA A 199 42.85 91.14 48.69
N SER A 200 43.43 90.03 48.21
CA SER A 200 44.60 89.39 48.83
C SER A 200 45.88 90.21 48.67
N GLY A 201 45.97 91.06 47.65
CA GLY A 201 47.06 92.01 47.42
C GLY A 201 47.01 93.19 48.39
N ALA A 202 45.82 93.78 48.58
CA ALA A 202 45.59 94.84 49.57
C ALA A 202 45.85 94.37 51.01
N PHE A 203 45.40 93.15 51.35
CA PHE A 203 45.68 92.53 52.65
C PHE A 203 47.18 92.23 52.84
N ARG A 204 47.90 91.83 51.78
CA ARG A 204 49.37 91.64 51.82
C ARG A 204 50.15 92.93 52.07
N MET A 205 49.68 94.06 51.52
CA MET A 205 50.26 95.39 51.72
C MET A 205 50.04 95.93 53.14
N GLN A 206 48.95 95.53 53.81
CA GLN A 206 48.71 95.89 55.22
C GLN A 206 49.49 94.99 56.21
N MET A 207 49.82 93.76 55.82
CA MET A 207 50.55 92.79 56.65
C MET A 207 52.06 92.71 56.34
N SER A 208 52.59 93.59 55.47
CA SER A 208 54.01 93.64 55.14
C SER A 208 54.88 94.00 56.34
N ASP A 209 54.38 94.81 57.27
CA ASP A 209 55.07 95.24 58.50
C ASP A 209 55.31 94.09 59.50
N LEU A 210 54.60 92.97 59.34
CA LEU A 210 54.70 91.75 60.13
C LEU A 210 55.45 90.62 59.40
N SER A 211 55.80 90.81 58.12
CA SER A 211 56.50 89.80 57.34
C SER A 211 58.01 89.87 57.60
N VAL A 212 58.59 88.73 57.93
CA VAL A 212 60.00 88.59 58.29
C VAL A 212 60.66 87.57 57.36
N SER A 213 61.93 87.80 56.99
CA SER A 213 62.69 86.83 56.20
C SER A 213 63.12 85.63 57.04
N GLU A 214 63.37 84.49 56.41
CA GLU A 214 63.76 83.26 57.10
C GLU A 214 65.02 83.44 57.97
N ALA A 215 65.97 84.26 57.52
CA ALA A 215 67.17 84.60 58.27
C ALA A 215 66.88 85.38 59.57
N ILE A 216 65.92 86.31 59.54
CA ILE A 216 65.53 87.09 60.73
C ILE A 216 64.64 86.25 61.66
N TYR A 217 63.80 85.36 61.14
CA TYR A 217 63.05 84.39 61.94
C TYR A 217 63.99 83.47 62.75
N GLN A 218 65.04 82.92 62.13
CA GLN A 218 66.02 82.09 62.84
C GLN A 218 66.77 82.87 63.92
N ALA A 219 67.09 84.15 63.66
CA ALA A 219 67.71 85.03 64.66
C ALA A 219 66.77 85.37 65.84
N LEU A 220 65.47 85.57 65.58
CA LEU A 220 64.47 85.84 66.60
C LEU A 220 64.14 84.59 67.44
N ARG A 221 64.11 83.41 66.82
CA ARG A 221 63.87 82.12 67.50
C ARG A 221 65.01 81.70 68.44
N ALA A 222 66.23 82.17 68.18
CA ALA A 222 67.40 81.88 69.02
C ALA A 222 67.45 82.71 70.33
N ARG A 223 66.61 83.74 70.47
CA ARG A 223 66.51 84.58 71.68
C ARG A 223 65.49 83.99 72.66
N PRO A 224 65.74 84.06 73.99
CA PRO A 224 64.77 83.64 75.00
C PRO A 224 63.54 84.58 75.05
N GLU A 225 62.36 84.02 75.34
CA GLU A 225 61.05 84.70 75.25
C GLU A 225 60.96 85.98 76.10
N ASP A 226 61.71 86.06 77.20
CA ASP A 226 61.73 87.22 78.12
C ASP A 226 62.42 88.48 77.55
N GLN A 227 63.14 88.36 76.42
CA GLN A 227 63.90 89.45 75.79
C GLN A 227 63.31 89.90 74.45
N LEU A 228 62.20 89.30 74.02
CA LEU A 228 61.55 89.62 72.75
C LEU A 228 60.53 90.74 72.91
N SER A 229 60.56 91.72 72.00
CA SER A 229 59.47 92.69 71.89
C SER A 229 58.19 91.98 71.46
N ILE A 230 57.02 92.43 71.95
CA ILE A 230 55.70 91.90 71.54
C ILE A 230 55.57 91.88 70.00
N ARG A 231 56.14 92.88 69.32
CA ARG A 231 56.19 92.95 67.85
C ARG A 231 57.00 91.82 67.23
N GLU A 232 58.17 91.51 67.77
CA GLU A 232 59.06 90.45 67.28
C GLU A 232 58.46 89.06 67.53
N TRP A 233 57.77 88.88 68.67
CA TRP A 233 57.04 87.65 68.99
C TRP A 233 55.86 87.40 68.03
N VAL A 234 55.06 88.45 67.76
CA VAL A 234 53.95 88.36 66.79
C VAL A 234 54.47 88.09 65.38
N GLN A 235 55.59 88.71 64.99
CA GLN A 235 56.26 88.46 63.71
C GLN A 235 56.74 87.00 63.57
N MET A 236 57.33 86.44 64.63
CA MET A 236 57.75 85.03 64.67
C MET A 236 56.55 84.09 64.50
N ARG A 237 55.48 84.28 65.29
CA ARG A 237 54.25 83.46 65.22
C ARG A 237 53.52 83.61 63.88
N PHE A 238 53.50 84.80 63.32
CA PHE A 238 52.93 85.05 62.00
C PHE A 238 53.73 84.34 60.89
N PHE A 239 55.07 84.33 60.98
CA PHE A 239 55.90 83.58 60.03
C PHE A 239 55.69 82.06 60.13
N GLU A 240 55.59 81.51 61.34
CA GLU A 240 55.26 80.09 61.56
C GLU A 240 53.89 79.71 60.96
N ALA A 241 52.84 80.48 61.27
CA ALA A 241 51.50 80.24 60.72
C ALA A 241 51.46 80.39 59.19
N ARG A 242 52.12 81.42 58.64
CA ARG A 242 52.18 81.66 57.19
C ARG A 242 52.99 80.60 56.46
N SER A 243 54.09 80.12 57.04
CA SER A 243 54.90 79.05 56.44
C SER A 243 54.18 77.70 56.48
N ALA A 244 53.45 77.40 57.56
CA ALA A 244 52.58 76.23 57.64
C ALA A 244 51.47 76.25 56.57
N HIS A 245 50.72 77.34 56.45
CA HIS A 245 49.70 77.47 55.41
C HIS A 245 50.26 77.48 53.99
N ARG A 246 51.48 78.01 53.78
CA ARG A 246 52.16 77.93 52.48
C ARG A 246 52.55 76.49 52.15
N ALA A 247 53.07 75.74 53.11
CA ALA A 247 53.38 74.33 52.94
C ALA A 247 52.13 73.49 52.66
N GLU A 248 51.01 73.77 53.35
CA GLU A 248 49.70 73.17 53.07
C GLU A 248 49.19 73.53 51.67
N ALA A 249 49.31 74.79 51.24
CA ALA A 249 48.91 75.22 49.91
C ALA A 249 49.77 74.57 48.81
N ASP A 250 51.08 74.45 49.02
CA ASP A 250 51.98 73.80 48.06
C ASP A 250 51.75 72.28 48.02
N ARG A 251 51.45 71.65 49.17
CA ARG A 251 51.00 70.25 49.24
C ARG A 251 49.69 70.03 48.49
N LEU A 252 48.68 70.87 48.72
CA LEU A 252 47.39 70.78 48.01
C LEU A 252 47.55 71.04 46.51
N ARG A 253 48.46 71.92 46.09
CA ARG A 253 48.78 72.10 44.67
C ARG A 253 49.38 70.85 44.05
N GLN A 254 50.35 70.23 44.71
CA GLN A 254 50.95 68.96 44.25
C GLN A 254 49.91 67.84 44.23
N GLU A 255 49.01 67.78 45.21
CA GLU A 255 47.89 66.82 45.22
C GLU A 255 46.92 67.07 44.05
N VAL A 256 46.58 68.33 43.74
CA VAL A 256 45.75 68.68 42.58
C VAL A 256 46.44 68.36 41.26
N GLU A 257 47.73 68.63 41.13
CA GLU A 257 48.53 68.27 39.95
C GLU A 257 48.60 66.75 39.78
N GLY A 258 48.88 66.01 40.86
CA GLY A 258 48.86 64.54 40.85
C GLY A 258 47.48 63.97 40.49
N LEU A 259 46.39 64.55 40.99
CA LEU A 259 45.03 64.16 40.61
C LEU A 259 44.73 64.45 39.14
N ARG A 260 45.22 65.56 38.58
CA ARG A 260 45.09 65.89 37.15
C ARG A 260 45.86 64.91 36.27
N GLU A 261 47.10 64.59 36.64
CA GLU A 261 47.90 63.57 35.94
C GLU A 261 47.24 62.19 36.00
N ASN A 262 46.72 61.81 37.17
CA ASN A 262 45.97 60.56 37.35
C ASN A 262 44.70 60.52 36.50
N ALA A 263 43.93 61.62 36.45
CA ALA A 263 42.74 61.74 35.62
C ALA A 263 43.10 61.62 34.12
N PHE A 264 44.16 62.30 33.67
CA PHE A 264 44.63 62.20 32.28
C PHE A 264 45.12 60.78 31.94
N ALA A 265 45.85 60.13 32.85
CA ALA A 265 46.30 58.76 32.68
C ALA A 265 45.11 57.78 32.64
N ALA A 266 44.10 57.98 33.50
CA ALA A 266 42.86 57.19 33.49
C ALA A 266 42.08 57.39 32.19
N GLN A 267 41.94 58.63 31.71
CA GLN A 267 41.29 58.95 30.44
C GLN A 267 42.02 58.26 29.27
N THR A 268 43.34 58.36 29.20
CA THR A 268 44.12 57.71 28.13
C THR A 268 43.99 56.18 28.18
N ARG A 269 43.92 55.59 29.38
CA ARG A 269 43.65 54.15 29.55
C ARG A 269 42.24 53.79 29.06
N ALA A 270 41.23 54.59 29.39
CA ALA A 270 39.86 54.40 28.93
C ALA A 270 39.76 54.48 27.40
N GLU A 271 40.35 55.50 26.77
CA GLU A 271 40.37 55.65 25.30
C GLU A 271 41.07 54.46 24.60
N ARG A 272 42.15 53.93 25.19
CA ARG A 272 42.80 52.71 24.67
C ARG A 272 41.90 51.48 24.79
N ALA A 273 41.21 51.33 25.93
CA ALA A 273 40.27 50.23 26.14
C ALA A 273 39.08 50.33 25.16
N GLU A 274 38.54 51.52 24.93
CA GLU A 274 37.47 51.76 23.95
C GLU A 274 37.91 51.39 22.53
N ARG A 275 39.13 51.79 22.12
CA ARG A 275 39.68 51.39 20.80
C ARG A 275 39.84 49.87 20.70
N GLN A 276 40.31 49.21 21.76
CA GLN A 276 40.43 47.75 21.78
C GLN A 276 39.06 47.06 21.71
N LEU A 277 38.05 47.58 22.40
CA LEU A 277 36.67 47.09 22.31
C LEU A 277 36.10 47.30 20.91
N ALA A 278 36.33 48.45 20.29
CA ALA A 278 35.91 48.71 18.91
C ALA A 278 36.55 47.74 17.91
N CYS A 279 37.86 47.48 18.03
CA CYS A 279 38.55 46.50 17.20
C CYS A 279 38.01 45.07 17.42
N ARG A 280 37.72 44.68 18.66
CA ARG A 280 37.13 43.36 18.97
C ARG A 280 35.71 43.24 18.42
N ASN A 281 34.90 44.29 18.54
CA ASN A 281 33.54 44.31 18.00
C ASN A 281 33.54 44.20 16.47
N ALA A 282 34.48 44.87 15.79
CA ALA A 282 34.66 44.72 14.34
C ALA A 282 35.06 43.28 13.97
N ALA A 283 36.02 42.68 14.68
CA ALA A 283 36.42 41.29 14.43
C ALA A 283 35.28 40.29 14.67
N VAL A 284 34.45 40.51 15.70
CA VAL A 284 33.25 39.70 15.95
C VAL A 284 32.23 39.86 14.83
N ALA A 285 32.03 41.08 14.32
CA ALA A 285 31.15 41.34 13.19
C ALA A 285 31.64 40.60 11.93
N ASP A 286 32.92 40.68 11.60
CA ASP A 286 33.50 39.98 10.45
C ASP A 286 33.35 38.46 10.56
N LEU A 287 33.66 37.90 11.74
CA LEU A 287 33.47 36.47 12.01
C LEU A 287 32.00 36.05 11.94
N SER A 288 31.07 36.88 12.38
CA SER A 288 29.63 36.60 12.28
C SER A 288 29.16 36.56 10.82
N GLN A 289 29.62 37.50 9.99
CA GLN A 289 29.31 37.52 8.56
C GLN A 289 29.91 36.32 7.82
N GLU A 290 31.13 35.92 8.16
CA GLU A 290 31.76 34.73 7.58
C GLU A 290 31.02 33.45 7.99
N LEU A 291 30.60 33.34 9.25
CA LEU A 291 29.77 32.22 9.71
C LEU A 291 28.42 32.17 8.98
N GLU A 292 27.77 33.32 8.77
CA GLU A 292 26.53 33.41 7.99
C GLU A 292 26.74 32.97 6.54
N ARG A 293 27.85 33.40 5.90
CA ARG A 293 28.22 32.95 4.55
C ARG A 293 28.43 31.43 4.48
N GLN A 294 29.16 30.86 5.44
CA GLN A 294 29.38 29.41 5.51
C GLN A 294 28.07 28.65 5.74
N GLN A 295 27.17 29.15 6.59
CA GLN A 295 25.85 28.56 6.79
C GLN A 295 25.00 28.62 5.51
N GLN A 296 25.04 29.73 4.77
CA GLN A 296 24.33 29.86 3.49
C GLN A 296 24.88 28.90 2.45
N GLN A 297 26.21 28.77 2.33
CA GLN A 297 26.84 27.82 1.42
C GLN A 297 26.50 26.37 1.78
N ALA A 298 26.55 26.01 3.06
CA ALA A 298 26.15 24.68 3.52
C ALA A 298 24.66 24.40 3.23
N ARG A 299 23.77 25.38 3.42
CA ARG A 299 22.35 25.27 3.06
C ARG A 299 22.16 25.05 1.57
N GLN A 300 22.85 25.81 0.73
CA GLN A 300 22.79 25.64 -0.74
C GLN A 300 23.29 24.26 -1.17
N GLN A 301 24.37 23.75 -0.56
CA GLN A 301 24.87 22.41 -0.84
C GLN A 301 23.88 21.32 -0.39
N LEU A 302 23.23 21.48 0.76
CA LEU A 302 22.16 20.57 1.20
C LEU A 302 20.94 20.63 0.26
N GLU A 303 20.55 21.81 -0.20
CA GLU A 303 19.47 21.97 -1.18
C GLU A 303 19.80 21.30 -2.52
N GLN A 304 21.03 21.48 -3.02
CA GLN A 304 21.51 20.84 -4.26
C GLN A 304 21.55 19.32 -4.12
N THR A 305 22.20 18.79 -3.09
CA THR A 305 22.28 17.34 -2.86
C THR A 305 20.91 16.71 -2.62
N THR A 306 19.99 17.39 -1.93
CA THR A 306 18.62 16.90 -1.78
C THR A 306 17.81 16.97 -3.08
N ALA A 307 18.09 17.93 -3.97
CA ALA A 307 17.48 17.97 -5.30
C ALA A 307 18.02 16.85 -6.20
N GLU A 308 19.33 16.60 -6.18
CA GLU A 308 19.99 15.49 -6.89
C GLU A 308 19.50 14.13 -6.39
N LEU A 309 19.37 13.95 -5.08
CA LEU A 309 18.80 12.73 -4.49
C LEU A 309 17.38 12.49 -5.01
N ARG A 310 16.51 13.50 -4.93
CA ARG A 310 15.12 13.40 -5.44
C ARG A 310 15.08 13.12 -6.94
N ALA A 311 16.00 13.68 -7.73
CA ALA A 311 16.11 13.39 -9.15
C ALA A 311 16.52 11.93 -9.38
N SER A 312 17.47 11.41 -8.61
CA SER A 312 17.89 10.00 -8.67
C SER A 312 16.75 9.06 -8.24
N GLU A 313 15.98 9.41 -7.21
CA GLU A 313 14.84 8.62 -6.73
C GLU A 313 13.73 8.53 -7.80
N ARG A 314 13.45 9.64 -8.49
CA ARG A 314 12.52 9.66 -9.63
C ARG A 314 13.03 8.78 -10.78
N ALA A 315 14.31 8.87 -11.12
CA ALA A 315 14.89 8.03 -12.17
C ALA A 315 14.82 6.53 -11.82
N VAL A 316 15.08 6.16 -10.56
CA VAL A 316 14.93 4.78 -10.07
C VAL A 316 13.48 4.34 -10.11
N ALA A 317 12.52 5.19 -9.71
CA ALA A 317 11.10 4.88 -9.79
C ALA A 317 10.64 4.66 -11.25
N GLU A 318 11.08 5.52 -12.18
CA GLU A 318 10.81 5.36 -13.61
C GLU A 318 11.41 4.07 -14.18
N LEU A 319 12.63 3.71 -13.78
CA LEU A 319 13.26 2.45 -14.17
C LEU A 319 12.52 1.24 -13.58
N ALA A 320 12.04 1.33 -12.34
CA ALA A 320 11.23 0.28 -11.72
C ALA A 320 9.89 0.10 -12.45
N ASP A 321 9.22 1.19 -12.83
CA ASP A 321 7.98 1.12 -13.60
C ASP A 321 8.20 0.58 -15.02
N LYS A 322 9.30 0.97 -15.68
CA LYS A 322 9.72 0.37 -16.95
C LYS A 322 10.01 -1.13 -16.80
N GLY A 323 10.65 -1.52 -15.70
CA GLY A 323 10.88 -2.93 -15.36
C GLY A 323 9.59 -3.72 -15.21
N ARG A 324 8.61 -3.20 -14.46
CA ARG A 324 7.28 -3.82 -14.32
C ARG A 324 6.57 -3.98 -15.66
N ARG A 325 6.59 -2.95 -16.51
CA ARG A 325 6.01 -3.02 -17.87
C ARG A 325 6.74 -4.04 -18.74
N PHE A 326 8.05 -4.14 -18.63
CA PHE A 326 8.82 -5.16 -19.36
C PHE A 326 8.47 -6.58 -18.88
N ASP A 327 8.29 -6.78 -17.58
CA ASP A 327 7.86 -8.06 -17.01
C ASP A 327 6.44 -8.43 -17.48
N GLU A 328 5.51 -7.47 -17.54
CA GLU A 328 4.17 -7.65 -18.08
C GLU A 328 4.21 -8.07 -19.56
N VAL A 329 4.94 -7.32 -20.39
CA VAL A 329 5.12 -7.66 -21.82
C VAL A 329 5.82 -9.01 -21.99
N SER A 330 6.76 -9.36 -21.12
CA SER A 330 7.44 -10.66 -21.15
C SER A 330 6.48 -11.80 -20.83
N ARG A 331 5.63 -11.64 -19.81
CA ARG A 331 4.58 -12.62 -19.46
C ARG A 331 3.55 -12.76 -20.58
N GLU A 332 3.14 -11.66 -21.19
CA GLU A 332 2.25 -11.69 -22.35
C GLU A 332 2.91 -12.41 -23.53
N GLY A 333 4.20 -12.13 -23.77
CA GLY A 333 4.99 -12.82 -24.79
C GLY A 333 5.10 -14.33 -24.53
N GLU A 334 5.32 -14.75 -23.28
CA GLU A 334 5.32 -16.17 -22.88
C GLU A 334 3.95 -16.82 -23.06
N ARG A 335 2.86 -16.12 -22.68
CA ARG A 335 1.50 -16.58 -22.88
C ARG A 335 1.20 -16.79 -24.36
N LEU A 336 1.51 -15.81 -25.20
CA LEU A 336 1.30 -15.89 -26.65
C LEU A 336 2.16 -16.99 -27.27
N ARG A 337 3.42 -17.17 -26.83
CA ARG A 337 4.26 -18.31 -27.25
C ARG A 337 3.61 -19.64 -26.89
N GLY A 338 3.12 -19.79 -25.66
CA GLY A 338 2.40 -21.00 -25.24
C GLY A 338 1.10 -21.24 -26.02
N GLU A 339 0.36 -20.19 -26.38
CA GLU A 339 -0.82 -20.29 -27.25
C GLU A 339 -0.44 -20.74 -28.67
N VAL A 340 0.64 -20.20 -29.24
CA VAL A 340 1.16 -20.63 -30.55
C VAL A 340 1.61 -22.09 -30.53
N GLU A 341 2.30 -22.53 -29.47
CA GLU A 341 2.69 -23.93 -29.30
C GLU A 341 1.49 -24.87 -29.21
N ARG A 342 0.48 -24.53 -28.39
CA ARG A 342 -0.78 -25.29 -28.29
C ARG A 342 -1.53 -25.36 -29.61
N LEU A 343 -1.58 -24.26 -30.36
CA LEU A 343 -2.22 -24.24 -31.69
C LEU A 343 -1.44 -25.11 -32.69
N ARG A 344 -0.10 -25.10 -32.65
CA ARG A 344 0.73 -25.99 -33.47
C ARG A 344 0.52 -27.46 -33.12
N GLU A 345 0.43 -27.80 -31.84
CA GLU A 345 0.10 -29.16 -31.38
C GLU A 345 -1.31 -29.57 -31.80
N ALA A 346 -2.29 -28.68 -31.74
CA ALA A 346 -3.65 -28.95 -32.21
C ALA A 346 -3.68 -29.19 -33.73
N ILE A 347 -2.97 -28.38 -34.52
CA ILE A 347 -2.85 -28.55 -35.97
C ILE A 347 -2.13 -29.86 -36.31
N SER A 348 -1.05 -30.20 -35.60
CA SER A 348 -0.33 -31.46 -35.84
C SER A 348 -1.19 -32.68 -35.49
N ALA A 349 -1.90 -32.65 -34.35
CA ALA A 349 -2.84 -33.68 -33.98
C ALA A 349 -3.97 -33.82 -35.01
N GLN A 350 -4.56 -32.71 -35.46
CA GLN A 350 -5.59 -32.71 -36.50
C GLN A 350 -5.07 -33.28 -37.82
N SER A 351 -3.85 -32.91 -38.24
CA SER A 351 -3.20 -33.43 -39.45
C SER A 351 -2.97 -34.95 -39.35
N THR A 352 -2.51 -35.46 -38.20
CA THR A 352 -2.36 -36.91 -38.00
C THR A 352 -3.70 -37.65 -38.01
N SER A 353 -4.75 -37.06 -37.43
CA SER A 353 -6.12 -37.60 -37.49
C SER A 353 -6.66 -37.64 -38.91
N GLN A 354 -6.46 -36.58 -39.70
CA GLN A 354 -6.85 -36.53 -41.11
C GLN A 354 -6.09 -37.56 -41.94
N GLN A 355 -4.80 -37.74 -41.68
CA GLN A 355 -3.99 -38.76 -42.35
C GLN A 355 -4.49 -40.18 -42.02
N GLN A 356 -4.86 -40.44 -40.76
CA GLN A 356 -5.43 -41.72 -40.35
C GLN A 356 -6.79 -41.97 -41.01
N GLN A 357 -7.68 -40.98 -41.03
CA GLN A 357 -8.96 -41.06 -41.74
C GLN A 357 -8.77 -41.32 -43.24
N GLY A 358 -7.78 -40.67 -43.88
CA GLY A 358 -7.43 -40.93 -45.27
C GLY A 358 -6.96 -42.37 -45.51
N ARG A 359 -6.17 -42.95 -44.60
CA ARG A 359 -5.77 -44.37 -44.66
C ARG A 359 -6.95 -45.31 -44.46
N ASP A 360 -7.84 -45.01 -43.53
CA ASP A 360 -9.02 -45.83 -43.26
C ASP A 360 -10.00 -45.82 -44.44
N LEU A 361 -10.19 -44.65 -45.10
CA LEU A 361 -10.97 -44.53 -46.34
C LEU A 361 -10.34 -45.32 -47.49
N ALA A 362 -9.01 -45.27 -47.65
CA ALA A 362 -8.32 -46.07 -48.67
C ALA A 362 -8.43 -47.58 -48.39
N ALA A 363 -8.30 -48.01 -47.13
CA ALA A 363 -8.49 -49.40 -46.77
C ALA A 363 -9.95 -49.87 -46.99
N ALA A 364 -10.92 -49.00 -46.73
CA ALA A 364 -12.33 -49.27 -47.00
C ALA A 364 -12.62 -49.37 -48.51
N SER A 365 -12.05 -48.48 -49.33
CA SER A 365 -12.21 -48.55 -50.79
C SER A 365 -11.56 -49.79 -51.38
N GLU A 366 -10.39 -50.21 -50.90
CA GLU A 366 -9.76 -51.47 -51.30
C GLU A 366 -10.63 -52.69 -50.93
N ARG A 367 -11.26 -52.70 -49.74
CA ARG A 367 -12.17 -53.77 -49.34
C ARG A 367 -13.41 -53.80 -50.22
N LEU A 368 -13.97 -52.64 -50.56
CA LEU A 368 -15.11 -52.53 -51.46
C LEU A 368 -14.78 -53.07 -52.85
N LEU A 369 -13.62 -52.71 -53.42
CA LEU A 369 -13.17 -53.26 -54.69
C LEU A 369 -12.96 -54.78 -54.66
N LYS A 370 -12.44 -55.32 -53.56
CA LYS A 370 -12.31 -56.78 -53.36
C LYS A 370 -13.67 -57.47 -53.32
N LEU A 371 -14.62 -56.92 -52.56
CA LEU A 371 -15.98 -57.44 -52.47
C LEU A 371 -16.71 -57.36 -53.81
N GLU A 372 -16.54 -56.27 -54.58
CA GLU A 372 -17.09 -56.17 -55.94
C GLU A 372 -16.49 -57.21 -56.88
N ALA A 373 -15.19 -57.50 -56.78
CA ALA A 373 -14.54 -58.55 -57.56
C ALA A 373 -15.04 -59.95 -57.17
N GLU A 374 -15.20 -60.22 -55.87
CA GLU A 374 -15.78 -61.46 -55.35
C GLU A 374 -17.24 -61.63 -55.80
N GLN A 375 -18.05 -60.57 -55.76
CA GLN A 375 -19.43 -60.57 -56.25
C GLN A 375 -19.49 -60.90 -57.75
N ARG A 376 -18.62 -60.31 -58.57
CA ARG A 376 -18.55 -60.61 -60.01
C ARG A 376 -18.13 -62.05 -60.28
N LEU A 377 -17.23 -62.62 -59.48
CA LEU A 377 -16.84 -64.02 -59.60
C LEU A 377 -18.00 -64.95 -59.22
N ALA A 378 -18.67 -64.69 -58.10
CA ALA A 378 -19.84 -65.43 -57.66
C ALA A 378 -20.98 -65.39 -58.68
N GLN A 379 -21.21 -64.24 -59.33
CA GLN A 379 -22.17 -64.13 -60.44
C GLN A 379 -21.83 -65.06 -61.61
N LYS A 380 -20.56 -65.12 -62.03
CA LYS A 380 -20.11 -66.05 -63.08
C LYS A 380 -20.28 -67.50 -62.68
N ASP A 381 -20.03 -67.84 -61.42
CA ASP A 381 -20.23 -69.19 -60.90
C ASP A 381 -21.71 -69.57 -60.95
N VAL A 382 -22.62 -68.68 -60.51
CA VAL A 382 -24.07 -68.85 -60.63
C VAL A 382 -24.47 -69.10 -62.08
N ASP A 383 -24.04 -68.25 -63.02
CA ASP A 383 -24.32 -68.45 -64.45
C ASP A 383 -23.81 -69.81 -64.97
N SER A 384 -22.64 -70.26 -64.51
CA SER A 384 -22.07 -71.57 -64.88
C SER A 384 -22.89 -72.74 -64.32
N HIS A 385 -23.39 -72.58 -63.08
CA HIS A 385 -24.23 -73.56 -62.41
C HIS A 385 -25.61 -73.61 -63.06
N GLU A 386 -26.19 -72.47 -63.43
CA GLU A 386 -27.44 -72.41 -64.19
C GLU A 386 -27.32 -73.07 -65.56
N ARG A 387 -26.24 -72.81 -66.31
CA ARG A 387 -26.00 -73.51 -67.59
C ARG A 387 -25.87 -75.01 -67.42
N ARG A 388 -25.14 -75.47 -66.39
CA ARG A 388 -25.02 -76.90 -66.06
C ARG A 388 -26.36 -77.51 -65.63
N ALA A 389 -27.15 -76.80 -64.83
CA ALA A 389 -28.47 -77.24 -64.40
C ALA A 389 -29.39 -77.42 -65.62
N ARG A 390 -29.45 -76.46 -66.53
CA ARG A 390 -30.24 -76.56 -67.78
C ARG A 390 -29.80 -77.73 -68.66
N MET A 391 -28.49 -77.94 -68.84
CA MET A 391 -27.99 -79.10 -69.57
C MET A 391 -28.39 -80.42 -68.92
N LEU A 392 -28.30 -80.50 -67.58
CA LEU A 392 -28.73 -81.68 -66.85
C LEU A 392 -30.24 -81.89 -66.95
N GLU A 393 -31.06 -80.84 -66.83
CA GLU A 393 -32.51 -80.89 -67.03
C GLU A 393 -32.86 -81.38 -68.44
N GLU A 394 -32.20 -80.88 -69.49
CA GLU A 394 -32.39 -81.35 -70.86
C GLU A 394 -31.98 -82.81 -71.02
N THR A 395 -30.85 -83.23 -70.44
CA THR A 395 -30.46 -84.65 -70.48
C THR A 395 -31.42 -85.52 -69.70
N LEU A 396 -31.92 -85.05 -68.56
CA LEU A 396 -32.87 -85.77 -67.72
C LEU A 396 -34.19 -85.92 -68.47
N ALA A 397 -34.68 -84.87 -69.14
CA ALA A 397 -35.84 -84.93 -70.02
C ALA A 397 -35.65 -85.96 -71.15
N ARG A 398 -34.51 -85.96 -71.85
CA ARG A 398 -34.21 -86.97 -72.88
C ARG A 398 -34.19 -88.39 -72.31
N ARG A 399 -33.59 -88.58 -71.13
CA ARG A 399 -33.56 -89.88 -70.44
C ARG A 399 -34.94 -90.30 -69.95
N GLU A 400 -35.77 -89.36 -69.53
CA GLU A 400 -37.17 -89.61 -69.18
C GLU A 400 -37.99 -90.03 -70.40
N ASP A 401 -37.77 -89.39 -71.55
CA ASP A 401 -38.37 -89.76 -72.83
C ASP A 401 -37.91 -91.17 -73.26
N GLU A 402 -36.60 -91.44 -73.27
CA GLU A 402 -36.02 -92.76 -73.53
C GLU A 402 -36.59 -93.81 -72.56
N ALA A 403 -36.67 -93.49 -71.27
CA ALA A 403 -37.23 -94.38 -70.26
C ALA A 403 -38.73 -94.59 -70.47
N SER A 404 -39.48 -93.58 -70.93
CA SER A 404 -40.90 -93.70 -71.24
C SER A 404 -41.12 -94.63 -72.44
N GLU A 405 -40.29 -94.52 -73.48
CA GLU A 405 -40.32 -95.42 -74.63
C GLU A 405 -39.91 -96.84 -74.26
N LEU A 406 -38.84 -96.99 -73.48
CA LEU A 406 -38.39 -98.28 -72.98
C LEU A 406 -39.43 -98.91 -72.05
N ARG A 407 -40.12 -98.11 -71.21
CA ARG A 407 -41.26 -98.57 -70.41
C ARG A 407 -42.39 -99.05 -71.31
N ALA A 408 -42.73 -98.33 -72.38
CA ALA A 408 -43.73 -98.77 -73.36
C ALA A 408 -43.32 -100.06 -74.08
N LYS A 409 -42.05 -100.17 -74.50
CA LYS A 409 -41.47 -101.38 -75.09
C LYS A 409 -41.49 -102.55 -74.10
N VAL A 410 -41.11 -102.31 -72.85
CA VAL A 410 -41.13 -103.32 -71.78
C VAL A 410 -42.55 -103.76 -71.44
N GLU A 411 -43.55 -102.88 -71.43
CA GLU A 411 -44.93 -103.33 -71.23
C GLU A 411 -45.42 -104.21 -72.40
N SER A 412 -45.07 -103.86 -73.64
CA SER A 412 -45.36 -104.74 -74.80
C SER A 412 -44.62 -106.09 -74.73
N LEU A 413 -43.38 -106.10 -74.23
CA LEU A 413 -42.59 -107.31 -74.03
C LEU A 413 -43.03 -108.07 -72.79
N LYS A 414 -43.56 -107.42 -71.75
CA LYS A 414 -44.17 -108.05 -70.57
C LYS A 414 -45.50 -108.67 -70.92
N GLU A 415 -46.28 -108.14 -71.85
CA GLU A 415 -47.44 -108.85 -72.40
C GLU A 415 -46.99 -110.13 -73.10
N LYS A 416 -46.02 -110.04 -74.00
CA LYS A 416 -45.40 -111.21 -74.68
C LYS A 416 -44.72 -112.18 -73.69
N LYS A 417 -44.10 -111.67 -72.64
CA LYS A 417 -43.46 -112.46 -71.57
C LYS A 417 -44.50 -113.03 -70.61
N ARG A 418 -45.63 -112.37 -70.31
CA ARG A 418 -46.71 -112.97 -69.51
C ARG A 418 -47.31 -114.16 -70.26
N GLU A 419 -47.31 -114.14 -71.59
CA GLU A 419 -47.68 -115.29 -72.43
C GLU A 419 -46.64 -116.42 -72.43
N LEU A 420 -45.34 -116.09 -72.39
CA LEU A 420 -44.25 -117.07 -72.35
C LEU A 420 -43.89 -117.55 -70.93
N ALA A 421 -44.09 -116.72 -69.91
CA ALA A 421 -43.90 -117.03 -68.50
C ALA A 421 -45.07 -117.85 -67.94
N ARG A 422 -46.27 -117.76 -68.51
CA ARG A 422 -47.30 -118.80 -68.30
C ARG A 422 -46.84 -120.18 -68.77
N LYS A 423 -45.90 -120.25 -69.73
CA LYS A 423 -45.36 -121.50 -70.26
C LYS A 423 -44.07 -121.93 -69.55
N ALA A 424 -43.25 -120.99 -69.07
CA ALA A 424 -41.97 -121.28 -68.42
C ALA A 424 -41.99 -121.26 -66.87
N ALA A 425 -43.03 -120.69 -66.23
CA ALA A 425 -43.23 -120.77 -64.78
C ALA A 425 -43.57 -122.20 -64.30
N ALA A 426 -43.76 -123.14 -65.22
CA ALA A 426 -43.89 -124.56 -64.91
C ALA A 426 -42.55 -125.23 -64.58
N GLU A 427 -41.39 -124.66 -64.93
CA GLU A 427 -40.13 -125.44 -64.96
C GLU A 427 -38.92 -124.85 -64.19
N GLN A 428 -38.99 -123.64 -63.60
CA GLN A 428 -37.77 -122.96 -63.11
C GLN A 428 -37.89 -122.28 -61.73
N ALA A 429 -38.52 -122.92 -60.75
CA ALA A 429 -38.68 -122.39 -59.38
C ALA A 429 -37.49 -122.69 -58.42
N GLY A 430 -36.52 -123.52 -58.80
CA GLY A 430 -35.46 -123.97 -57.88
C GLY A 430 -34.17 -123.14 -57.88
N SER A 431 -33.73 -122.62 -59.03
CA SER A 431 -32.41 -121.99 -59.18
C SER A 431 -32.36 -120.51 -58.76
N THR A 432 -33.51 -119.87 -58.52
CA THR A 432 -33.61 -118.44 -58.17
C THR A 432 -33.31 -118.17 -56.70
N GLN A 433 -33.49 -119.16 -55.83
CA GLN A 433 -33.38 -118.99 -54.39
C GLN A 433 -31.92 -118.78 -53.94
N GLU A 434 -30.96 -119.49 -54.54
CA GLU A 434 -29.56 -119.48 -54.10
C GLU A 434 -28.80 -118.19 -54.49
N VAL A 435 -29.15 -117.56 -55.61
CA VAL A 435 -28.58 -116.27 -56.03
C VAL A 435 -29.11 -115.12 -55.15
N HIS A 436 -30.36 -115.24 -54.71
CA HIS A 436 -31.01 -114.26 -53.83
C HIS A 436 -30.32 -114.19 -52.46
N ASP A 437 -29.87 -115.32 -51.91
CA ASP A 437 -29.24 -115.37 -50.59
C ASP A 437 -27.84 -114.74 -50.55
N LYS A 438 -27.05 -114.86 -51.63
CA LYS A 438 -25.73 -114.21 -51.73
C LYS A 438 -25.84 -112.69 -51.85
N VAL A 439 -26.73 -112.21 -52.71
CA VAL A 439 -27.01 -110.76 -52.86
C VAL A 439 -27.52 -110.17 -51.53
N ASN A 440 -28.35 -110.90 -50.78
CA ASN A 440 -28.82 -110.45 -49.47
C ASN A 440 -27.69 -110.31 -48.44
N SER A 441 -26.65 -111.15 -48.50
CA SER A 441 -25.51 -111.05 -47.59
C SER A 441 -24.62 -109.84 -47.88
N GLU A 442 -24.38 -109.52 -49.15
CA GLU A 442 -23.61 -108.34 -49.55
C GLU A 442 -24.40 -107.03 -49.29
N ILE A 443 -25.72 -107.05 -49.51
CA ILE A 443 -26.61 -105.94 -49.14
C ILE A 443 -26.53 -105.65 -47.63
N LYS A 444 -26.54 -106.67 -46.77
CA LYS A 444 -26.41 -106.49 -45.32
C LYS A 444 -25.05 -105.87 -44.96
N ARG A 445 -23.97 -106.33 -45.57
CA ARG A 445 -22.63 -105.76 -45.36
C ARG A 445 -22.56 -104.28 -45.76
N PHE A 446 -23.10 -103.90 -46.92
CA PHE A 446 -23.16 -102.49 -47.33
C PHE A 446 -24.07 -101.65 -46.43
N GLN A 447 -25.17 -102.22 -45.93
CA GLN A 447 -26.05 -101.55 -44.97
C GLN A 447 -25.37 -101.30 -43.62
N GLU A 448 -24.62 -102.27 -43.10
CA GLU A 448 -23.86 -102.13 -41.85
C GLU A 448 -22.73 -101.11 -41.98
N GLN A 449 -21.99 -101.14 -43.09
CA GLN A 449 -20.95 -100.14 -43.37
C GLN A 449 -21.55 -98.73 -43.51
N ALA A 450 -22.65 -98.57 -44.27
CA ALA A 450 -23.32 -97.29 -44.41
C ALA A 450 -23.88 -96.78 -43.07
N ARG A 451 -24.35 -97.67 -42.18
CA ARG A 451 -24.78 -97.30 -40.82
C ARG A 451 -23.60 -96.81 -39.98
N ALA A 452 -22.46 -97.50 -40.01
CA ALA A 452 -21.25 -97.08 -39.30
C ALA A 452 -20.73 -95.72 -39.80
N ASP A 453 -20.70 -95.51 -41.11
CA ASP A 453 -20.27 -94.24 -41.70
C ASP A 453 -21.24 -93.10 -41.36
N LEU A 454 -22.56 -93.36 -41.34
CA LEU A 454 -23.56 -92.39 -40.89
C LEU A 454 -23.42 -92.04 -39.40
N GLU A 455 -23.11 -93.01 -38.54
CA GLU A 455 -22.85 -92.78 -37.12
C GLU A 455 -21.56 -91.99 -36.90
N ALA A 456 -20.51 -92.26 -37.67
CA ALA A 456 -19.26 -91.49 -37.64
C ALA A 456 -19.46 -90.04 -38.09
N VAL A 457 -20.21 -89.79 -39.17
CA VAL A 457 -20.55 -88.43 -39.62
C VAL A 457 -21.41 -87.72 -38.59
N ARG A 458 -22.40 -88.40 -37.99
CA ARG A 458 -23.21 -87.83 -36.90
C ARG A 458 -22.36 -87.45 -35.70
N GLY A 459 -21.45 -88.32 -35.26
CA GLY A 459 -20.53 -88.06 -34.16
C GLY A 459 -19.56 -86.91 -34.44
N SER A 460 -19.02 -86.83 -35.66
CA SER A 460 -18.18 -85.70 -36.10
C SER A 460 -18.98 -84.40 -36.13
N MET A 461 -20.22 -84.44 -36.60
CA MET A 461 -21.09 -83.27 -36.66
C MET A 461 -21.47 -82.79 -35.26
N THR A 462 -21.85 -83.67 -34.34
CA THR A 462 -22.13 -83.29 -32.93
C THR A 462 -20.90 -82.71 -32.25
N ALA A 463 -19.71 -83.30 -32.45
CA ALA A 463 -18.47 -82.80 -31.88
C ALA A 463 -18.06 -81.41 -32.44
N LEU A 464 -18.33 -81.14 -33.72
CA LEU A 464 -18.13 -79.82 -34.31
C LEU A 464 -19.12 -78.80 -33.73
N HIS A 465 -20.40 -79.12 -33.64
CA HIS A 465 -21.39 -78.23 -33.01
C HIS A 465 -21.06 -77.96 -31.54
N GLU A 466 -20.65 -78.96 -30.75
CA GLU A 466 -20.25 -78.76 -29.35
C GLU A 466 -19.06 -77.81 -29.23
N LYS A 467 -18.06 -77.92 -30.13
CA LYS A 467 -16.92 -76.99 -30.18
C LYS A 467 -17.33 -75.58 -30.58
N GLU A 468 -18.21 -75.44 -31.57
CA GLU A 468 -18.74 -74.14 -31.99
C GLU A 468 -19.55 -73.49 -30.88
N VAL A 469 -20.42 -74.25 -30.21
CA VAL A 469 -21.20 -73.78 -29.05
C VAL A 469 -20.27 -73.33 -27.93
N ALA A 470 -19.23 -74.11 -27.59
CA ALA A 470 -18.24 -73.72 -26.58
C ALA A 470 -17.48 -72.44 -26.97
N MET A 471 -17.00 -72.33 -28.22
CA MET A 471 -16.34 -71.10 -28.69
C MET A 471 -17.28 -69.88 -28.68
N LEU A 472 -18.55 -70.06 -29.03
CA LEU A 472 -19.54 -68.99 -28.96
C LEU A 472 -19.81 -68.58 -27.52
N GLN A 473 -19.90 -69.53 -26.59
CA GLN A 473 -20.03 -69.24 -25.16
C GLN A 473 -18.82 -68.48 -24.60
N ASP A 474 -17.59 -68.89 -24.93
CA ASP A 474 -16.37 -68.18 -24.52
C ASP A 474 -16.33 -66.75 -25.09
N ARG A 475 -16.77 -66.56 -26.34
CA ARG A 475 -16.88 -65.23 -26.96
C ARG A 475 -17.92 -64.36 -26.27
N VAL A 476 -19.08 -64.92 -25.91
CA VAL A 476 -20.12 -64.22 -25.15
C VAL A 476 -19.61 -63.83 -23.77
N GLN A 477 -19.00 -64.74 -23.02
CA GLN A 477 -18.42 -64.45 -21.70
C GLN A 477 -17.31 -63.39 -21.78
N ALA A 478 -16.43 -63.47 -22.79
CA ALA A 478 -15.40 -62.45 -23.00
C ALA A 478 -15.99 -61.08 -23.36
N ALA A 479 -17.10 -61.03 -24.10
CA ALA A 479 -17.81 -59.80 -24.40
C ALA A 479 -18.52 -59.23 -23.15
N GLU A 480 -19.14 -60.08 -22.32
CA GLU A 480 -19.77 -59.70 -21.05
C GLU A 480 -18.75 -59.13 -20.07
N LEU A 481 -17.60 -59.78 -19.89
CA LEU A 481 -16.52 -59.28 -19.03
C LEU A 481 -16.01 -57.93 -19.50
N ARG A 482 -15.81 -57.73 -20.81
CA ARG A 482 -15.46 -56.43 -21.38
C ARG A 482 -16.56 -55.40 -21.14
N GLY A 483 -17.83 -55.79 -21.24
CA GLY A 483 -18.98 -54.95 -20.92
C GLY A 483 -18.96 -54.46 -19.48
N THR A 484 -18.74 -55.35 -18.51
CA THR A 484 -18.67 -55.00 -17.09
C THR A 484 -17.48 -54.10 -16.76
N GLU A 485 -16.30 -54.33 -17.34
CA GLU A 485 -15.13 -53.47 -17.14
C GLU A 485 -15.33 -52.08 -17.77
N LEU A 486 -15.98 -52.00 -18.94
CA LEU A 486 -16.33 -50.71 -19.54
C LEU A 486 -17.38 -49.96 -18.72
N GLN A 487 -18.36 -50.65 -18.14
CA GLN A 487 -19.33 -50.06 -17.21
C GLN A 487 -18.65 -49.52 -15.95
N ARG A 488 -17.76 -50.31 -15.33
CA ARG A 488 -16.99 -49.85 -14.16
C ARG A 488 -16.15 -48.62 -14.47
N ARG A 489 -15.52 -48.56 -15.65
CA ARG A 489 -14.76 -47.38 -16.10
C ARG A 489 -15.66 -46.17 -16.32
N LEU A 490 -16.86 -46.38 -16.88
CA LEU A 490 -17.83 -45.31 -17.06
C LEU A 490 -18.25 -44.73 -15.70
N GLU A 491 -18.59 -45.60 -14.73
CA GLU A 491 -18.94 -45.19 -13.37
C GLU A 491 -17.78 -44.44 -12.69
N ASP A 492 -16.54 -44.94 -12.82
CA ASP A 492 -15.34 -44.27 -12.28
C ASP A 492 -15.13 -42.88 -12.90
N GLU A 493 -15.33 -42.71 -14.22
CA GLU A 493 -15.24 -41.40 -14.89
C GLU A 493 -16.40 -40.47 -14.54
N GLU A 494 -17.62 -40.99 -14.37
CA GLU A 494 -18.78 -40.24 -13.90
C GLU A 494 -18.56 -39.71 -12.48
N HIS A 495 -18.00 -40.54 -11.58
CA HIS A 495 -17.65 -40.11 -10.22
C HIS A 495 -16.54 -39.04 -10.23
N LYS A 496 -15.52 -39.16 -11.08
CA LYS A 496 -14.50 -38.11 -11.26
C LYS A 496 -15.12 -36.82 -11.78
N HIS A 497 -16.03 -36.92 -12.75
CA HIS A 497 -16.74 -35.75 -13.30
C HIS A 497 -17.59 -35.06 -12.22
N GLN A 498 -18.36 -35.83 -11.44
CA GLN A 498 -19.14 -35.31 -10.31
C GLN A 498 -18.23 -34.65 -9.26
N ALA A 499 -17.10 -35.26 -8.92
CA ALA A 499 -16.13 -34.68 -8.00
C ALA A 499 -15.56 -33.35 -8.53
N LEU A 500 -15.22 -33.27 -9.83
CA LEU A 500 -14.76 -32.06 -10.49
C LEU A 500 -15.84 -30.96 -10.51
N LEU A 501 -17.11 -31.31 -10.72
CA LEU A 501 -18.23 -30.37 -10.65
C LEU A 501 -18.40 -29.81 -9.24
N ILE A 502 -18.31 -30.66 -8.21
CA ILE A 502 -18.39 -30.23 -6.81
C ILE A 502 -17.20 -29.33 -6.45
N SER A 503 -15.98 -29.69 -6.86
CA SER A 503 -14.81 -28.83 -6.61
C SER A 503 -14.89 -27.51 -7.36
N SER A 504 -15.41 -27.50 -8.59
CA SER A 504 -15.64 -26.28 -9.37
C SER A 504 -16.68 -25.39 -8.69
N ALA A 505 -17.79 -25.96 -8.22
CA ALA A 505 -18.81 -25.22 -7.47
C ALA A 505 -18.26 -24.65 -6.16
N ARG A 506 -17.42 -25.41 -5.45
CA ARG A 506 -16.75 -24.94 -4.23
C ARG A 506 -15.81 -23.77 -4.50
N VAL A 507 -14.93 -23.87 -5.49
CA VAL A 507 -14.02 -22.78 -5.87
C VAL A 507 -14.81 -21.54 -6.30
N LYS A 508 -15.92 -21.71 -7.04
CA LYS A 508 -16.81 -20.58 -7.40
C LYS A 508 -17.43 -19.92 -6.16
N ALA A 509 -17.86 -20.70 -5.17
CA ALA A 509 -18.40 -20.17 -3.92
C ALA A 509 -17.32 -19.44 -3.09
N ASP A 510 -16.11 -19.99 -3.02
CA ASP A 510 -14.97 -19.37 -2.33
C ASP A 510 -14.58 -18.04 -2.99
N LEU A 511 -14.49 -17.99 -4.33
CA LEU A 511 -14.26 -16.75 -5.09
C LEU A 511 -15.39 -15.74 -4.91
N GLN A 512 -16.66 -16.18 -4.86
CA GLN A 512 -17.78 -15.30 -4.58
C GLN A 512 -17.67 -14.70 -3.17
N ASN A 513 -17.32 -15.50 -2.17
CA ASN A 513 -17.09 -15.01 -0.81
C ASN A 513 -15.95 -13.97 -0.79
N GLU A 514 -14.82 -14.26 -1.42
CA GLU A 514 -13.69 -13.31 -1.53
C GLU A 514 -14.10 -12.01 -2.23
N ILE A 515 -14.87 -12.08 -3.32
CA ILE A 515 -15.42 -10.89 -3.98
C ILE A 515 -16.31 -10.09 -3.03
N THR A 516 -17.18 -10.74 -2.25
CA THR A 516 -18.03 -10.03 -1.29
C THR A 516 -17.23 -9.39 -0.14
N GLU A 517 -16.18 -10.06 0.34
CA GLU A 517 -15.27 -9.52 1.35
C GLU A 517 -14.48 -8.33 0.82
N LEU A 518 -13.88 -8.44 -0.36
CA LEU A 518 -13.16 -7.35 -1.03
C LEU A 518 -14.08 -6.17 -1.32
N THR A 519 -15.32 -6.42 -1.75
CA THR A 519 -16.32 -5.37 -1.96
C THR A 519 -16.70 -4.69 -0.64
N GLY A 520 -16.84 -5.45 0.44
CA GLY A 520 -17.08 -4.93 1.79
C GLY A 520 -15.93 -4.05 2.28
N ASN A 521 -14.69 -4.52 2.14
CA ASN A 521 -13.48 -3.78 2.48
C ASN A 521 -13.34 -2.48 1.66
N LEU A 522 -13.63 -2.53 0.37
CA LEU A 522 -13.60 -1.34 -0.50
C LEU A 522 -14.62 -0.30 -0.04
N LYS A 523 -15.85 -0.71 0.31
CA LYS A 523 -16.87 0.19 0.88
C LYS A 523 -16.42 0.81 2.20
N LEU A 524 -15.83 0.02 3.10
CA LEU A 524 -15.30 0.53 4.37
C LEU A 524 -14.18 1.55 4.13
N ARG A 525 -13.25 1.28 3.22
CA ARG A 525 -12.19 2.22 2.84
C ARG A 525 -12.75 3.50 2.20
N ALA A 526 -13.80 3.40 1.39
CA ALA A 526 -14.50 4.56 0.86
C ALA A 526 -15.11 5.42 1.97
N PHE A 527 -15.81 4.83 2.93
CA PHE A 527 -16.36 5.56 4.08
C PHE A 527 -15.27 6.17 4.98
N GLU A 528 -14.14 5.46 5.18
CA GLU A 528 -13.00 6.02 5.91
C GLU A 528 -12.39 7.22 5.19
N ALA A 529 -12.30 7.17 3.86
CA ALA A 529 -11.82 8.27 3.04
C ALA A 529 -12.78 9.47 3.09
N GLU A 530 -14.09 9.25 2.93
CA GLU A 530 -15.10 10.30 3.07
C GLU A 530 -15.09 10.93 4.47
N ARG A 531 -14.93 10.13 5.52
CA ARG A 531 -14.78 10.65 6.87
C ARG A 531 -13.51 11.50 6.99
N ALA A 532 -12.38 11.05 6.42
CA ALA A 532 -11.14 11.79 6.44
C ALA A 532 -11.26 13.13 5.68
N THR A 533 -11.93 13.16 4.52
CA THR A 533 -12.16 14.41 3.77
C THR A 533 -13.03 15.38 4.56
N LEU A 534 -14.12 14.92 5.17
CA LEU A 534 -14.97 15.77 6.00
C LEU A 534 -14.19 16.36 7.20
N THR A 535 -13.40 15.54 7.89
CA THR A 535 -12.56 16.04 9.00
C THR A 535 -11.50 17.03 8.53
N HIS A 536 -10.94 16.82 7.32
CA HIS A 536 -9.98 17.75 6.74
C HIS A 536 -10.64 19.09 6.38
N GLU A 537 -11.84 19.06 5.83
CA GLU A 537 -12.64 20.26 5.53
C GLU A 537 -12.97 21.05 6.80
N GLU A 538 -13.44 20.37 7.86
CA GLU A 538 -13.69 20.98 9.17
C GLU A 538 -12.44 21.63 9.77
N VAL A 539 -11.31 20.91 9.77
CA VAL A 539 -10.03 21.44 10.27
C VAL A 539 -9.55 22.61 9.41
N SER A 540 -9.71 22.54 8.08
CA SER A 540 -9.34 23.63 7.17
C SER A 540 -10.16 24.89 7.43
N LEU A 541 -11.48 24.77 7.64
CA LEU A 541 -12.35 25.89 7.99
C LEU A 541 -11.97 26.48 9.36
N SER A 542 -11.72 25.63 10.36
CA SER A 542 -11.28 26.10 11.68
C SER A 542 -9.94 26.84 11.62
N ARG A 543 -9.00 26.36 10.79
CA ARG A 543 -7.71 27.03 10.56
C ARG A 543 -7.90 28.38 9.91
N GLN A 544 -8.74 28.48 8.86
CA GLN A 544 -9.03 29.74 8.18
C GLN A 544 -9.66 30.76 9.15
N HIS A 545 -10.55 30.31 10.04
CA HIS A 545 -11.15 31.16 11.07
C HIS A 545 -10.08 31.69 12.04
N LEU A 546 -9.22 30.82 12.58
CA LEU A 546 -8.13 31.22 13.46
C LEU A 546 -7.12 32.15 12.78
N GLU A 547 -6.84 31.95 11.48
CA GLU A 547 -5.98 32.83 10.69
C GLU A 547 -6.61 34.23 10.54
N ALA A 548 -7.92 34.31 10.29
CA ALA A 548 -8.65 35.57 10.22
C ALA A 548 -8.65 36.30 11.58
N GLU A 549 -8.93 35.60 12.68
CA GLU A 549 -8.87 36.14 14.04
C GLU A 549 -7.47 36.65 14.39
N ASN A 550 -6.43 35.88 14.05
CA ASN A 550 -5.04 36.30 14.27
C ASN A 550 -4.71 37.57 13.47
N GLY A 551 -5.24 37.69 12.24
CA GLY A 551 -5.17 38.90 11.43
C GLY A 551 -5.85 40.11 12.10
N GLN A 552 -7.06 39.92 12.63
CA GLN A 552 -7.80 40.97 13.34
C GLN A 552 -7.06 41.41 14.62
N LEU A 553 -6.58 40.47 15.43
CA LEU A 553 -5.82 40.76 16.65
C LEU A 553 -4.51 41.50 16.35
N LYS A 554 -3.81 41.14 15.26
CA LYS A 554 -2.64 41.90 14.79
C LYS A 554 -3.00 43.33 14.41
N GLN A 555 -4.12 43.54 13.70
CA GLN A 555 -4.58 44.89 13.34
C GLN A 555 -4.94 45.71 14.58
N GLN A 556 -5.65 45.12 15.55
CA GLN A 556 -5.95 45.76 16.84
C GLN A 556 -4.67 46.15 17.59
N LEU A 557 -3.69 45.25 17.65
CA LEU A 557 -2.40 45.52 18.29
C LEU A 557 -1.63 46.65 17.60
N GLU A 558 -1.67 46.73 16.28
CA GLU A 558 -1.08 47.85 15.53
C GLU A 558 -1.82 49.18 15.75
N LEU A 559 -3.15 49.16 15.89
CA LEU A 559 -3.91 50.36 16.28
C LEU A 559 -3.55 50.83 17.69
N VAL A 560 -3.54 49.91 18.67
CA VAL A 560 -3.16 50.23 20.05
C VAL A 560 -1.73 50.73 20.14
N LYS A 561 -0.79 50.17 19.37
CA LYS A 561 0.58 50.71 19.27
C LYS A 561 0.60 52.14 18.74
N LYS A 562 -0.15 52.43 17.67
CA LYS A 562 -0.24 53.79 17.12
C LYS A 562 -0.82 54.77 18.13
N GLU A 563 -1.91 54.38 18.81
CA GLU A 563 -2.53 55.16 19.87
C GLU A 563 -1.55 55.41 21.01
N TYR A 564 -0.85 54.37 21.49
CA TYR A 564 0.18 54.48 22.51
C TYR A 564 1.26 55.47 22.12
N TYR A 565 1.82 55.36 20.90
CA TYR A 565 2.85 56.30 20.45
C TYR A 565 2.31 57.73 20.32
N SER A 566 1.08 57.90 19.85
CA SER A 566 0.45 59.22 19.74
C SER A 566 0.24 59.86 21.12
N LEU A 567 -0.25 59.10 22.10
CA LEU A 567 -0.38 59.52 23.50
C LEU A 567 0.97 59.80 24.13
N GLU A 568 2.00 59.00 23.83
CA GLU A 568 3.34 59.22 24.35
C GLU A 568 3.96 60.53 23.80
N VAL A 569 3.66 60.89 22.54
CA VAL A 569 4.06 62.18 21.96
C VAL A 569 3.26 63.32 22.61
N GLN A 570 1.93 63.20 22.70
CA GLN A 570 1.07 64.20 23.36
C GLN A 570 1.53 64.47 24.80
N HIS A 571 1.77 63.44 25.60
CA HIS A 571 2.27 63.62 26.97
C HIS A 571 3.67 64.22 27.05
N ARG A 572 4.53 64.01 26.04
CA ARG A 572 5.84 64.69 25.98
C ARG A 572 5.67 66.17 25.66
N GLU A 573 4.76 66.51 24.76
CA GLU A 573 4.42 67.89 24.39
C GLU A 573 3.76 68.63 25.56
N GLU A 574 2.75 68.05 26.20
CA GLU A 574 2.10 68.59 27.42
C GLU A 574 3.12 68.83 28.52
N ARG A 575 3.96 67.83 28.85
CA ARG A 575 5.02 68.01 29.85
C ARG A 575 6.05 69.08 29.45
N ALA A 576 6.33 69.25 28.16
CA ALA A 576 7.20 70.33 27.70
C ALA A 576 6.52 71.69 27.86
N GLY A 577 5.21 71.77 27.56
CA GLY A 577 4.35 72.92 27.83
C GLY A 577 4.35 73.31 29.31
N ASP A 578 4.01 72.37 30.20
CA ASP A 578 4.02 72.58 31.65
C ASP A 578 5.37 73.07 32.17
N ARG A 579 6.48 72.52 31.65
CA ARG A 579 7.83 72.95 32.02
C ARG A 579 8.13 74.38 31.55
N ALA A 580 7.66 74.75 30.36
CA ALA A 580 7.80 76.11 29.83
C ALA A 580 6.94 77.11 30.63
N GLU A 581 5.71 76.74 31.00
CA GLU A 581 4.84 77.53 31.88
C GLU A 581 5.44 77.69 33.28
N LEU A 582 5.98 76.62 33.88
CA LEU A 582 6.68 76.71 35.16
C LEU A 582 7.91 77.61 35.07
N ALA A 583 8.66 77.58 33.96
CA ALA A 583 9.78 78.48 33.74
C ALA A 583 9.33 79.94 33.61
N SER A 584 8.22 80.20 32.89
CA SER A 584 7.69 81.55 32.73
C SER A 584 7.16 82.12 34.04
N VAL A 585 6.43 81.33 34.84
CA VAL A 585 5.94 81.73 36.17
C VAL A 585 7.11 81.96 37.13
N ARG A 586 8.16 81.14 37.08
CA ARG A 586 9.38 81.37 37.87
C ARG A 586 10.08 82.67 37.49
N GLU A 587 10.17 82.98 36.21
CA GLU A 587 10.74 84.25 35.76
C GLU A 587 9.86 85.44 36.14
N GLN A 588 8.53 85.32 36.03
CA GLN A 588 7.61 86.34 36.53
C GLN A 588 7.77 86.57 38.04
N LEU A 589 7.85 85.51 38.85
CA LEU A 589 8.10 85.60 40.28
C LEU A 589 9.43 86.28 40.58
N ARG A 590 10.48 85.94 39.80
CA ARG A 590 11.78 86.60 39.90
C ARG A 590 11.69 88.10 39.58
N CYS A 591 10.96 88.48 38.53
CA CYS A 591 10.70 89.88 38.22
C CYS A 591 9.97 90.58 39.37
N TYR A 592 8.96 89.96 39.97
CA TYR A 592 8.29 90.53 41.15
C TYR A 592 9.25 90.71 42.33
N VAL A 593 10.12 89.73 42.61
CA VAL A 593 11.13 89.83 43.67
C VAL A 593 12.16 90.92 43.37
N ASP A 594 12.59 91.06 42.12
CA ASP A 594 13.53 92.11 41.72
C ASP A 594 12.89 93.49 41.83
N VAL A 595 11.60 93.65 41.46
CA VAL A 595 10.82 94.87 41.71
C VAL A 595 10.67 95.14 43.21
N GLU A 596 10.38 94.13 44.05
CA GLU A 596 10.34 94.29 45.50
C GLU A 596 11.70 94.75 46.06
N ARG A 597 12.82 94.21 45.57
CA ARG A 597 14.16 94.66 45.96
C ARG A 597 14.44 96.09 45.52
N GLU A 598 14.01 96.48 44.31
CA GLU A 598 14.10 97.85 43.82
C GLU A 598 13.27 98.80 44.69
N LEU A 599 12.04 98.43 45.03
CA LEU A 599 11.18 99.16 45.97
C LEU A 599 11.82 99.26 47.36
N ASP A 600 12.36 98.17 47.90
CA ASP A 600 13.09 98.17 49.18
C ASP A 600 14.36 99.02 49.14
N SER A 601 15.03 99.09 47.98
CA SER A 601 16.19 99.97 47.79
C SER A 601 15.79 101.43 47.69
N ALA A 602 14.66 101.73 47.04
CA ALA A 602 14.09 103.08 46.96
C ALA A 602 13.58 103.54 48.33
N ILE A 603 12.92 102.67 49.09
CA ILE A 603 12.53 102.92 50.49
C ILE A 603 13.78 103.15 51.35
N ARG A 604 14.84 102.35 51.19
CA ARG A 604 16.12 102.58 51.89
C ARG A 604 16.77 103.90 51.48
N ALA A 605 16.79 104.26 50.20
CA ALA A 605 17.31 105.54 49.72
C ALA A 605 16.48 106.74 50.22
N CYS A 606 15.15 106.60 50.32
CA CYS A 606 14.25 107.57 50.94
C CYS A 606 14.45 107.64 52.46
N ALA A 607 14.77 106.53 53.13
CA ALA A 607 15.13 106.49 54.55
C ALA A 607 16.56 107.03 54.81
N GLU A 608 17.46 106.91 53.84
CA GLU A 608 18.85 107.42 53.88
C GLU A 608 18.98 108.89 53.40
N GLY A 609 17.88 109.53 52.99
CA GLY A 609 17.79 110.98 52.74
C GLY A 609 16.97 111.73 53.80
N PRO A 610 17.28 113.01 54.05
CA PRO A 610 18.38 113.52 54.86
C PRO A 610 18.04 113.48 56.37
N LEU A 611 18.04 112.31 57.03
CA LEU A 611 17.78 112.21 58.47
C LEU A 611 18.64 111.15 59.19
N ALA A 612 19.93 111.01 58.84
CA ALA A 612 20.79 110.12 59.62
C ALA A 612 22.32 110.37 59.54
N LYS A 613 22.80 111.62 59.57
CA LYS A 613 24.14 111.94 60.13
C LYS A 613 24.10 113.31 60.80
N GLY A 614 23.95 113.34 62.12
CA GLY A 614 24.08 114.55 62.91
C GLY A 614 25.55 115.00 63.00
N LYS A 615 25.81 116.29 62.74
CA LYS A 615 26.17 117.26 63.79
C LYS A 615 26.41 118.65 63.20
N GLU A 616 25.79 119.61 63.89
CA GLU A 616 26.07 121.05 63.97
C GLU A 616 25.66 121.96 62.80
N GLY A 617 24.54 122.65 63.03
CA GLY A 617 24.56 124.12 63.06
C GLY A 617 23.80 124.86 61.97
N ILE A 618 22.80 125.60 62.42
CA ILE A 618 22.29 126.88 61.89
C ILE A 618 20.99 126.82 61.06
N GLU A 619 20.13 127.75 61.44
CA GLU A 619 18.69 127.91 61.30
C GLU A 619 18.21 128.26 59.88
N GLY A 620 16.95 127.92 59.55
CA GLY A 620 16.27 128.50 58.39
C GLY A 620 15.06 127.75 57.85
N THR A 621 13.93 127.82 58.57
CA THR A 621 12.55 127.95 58.05
C THR A 621 12.06 127.10 56.86
N GLY A 622 11.04 126.25 57.09
CA GLY A 622 10.14 125.76 56.01
C GLY A 622 9.47 124.43 56.33
N LYS A 623 8.14 124.36 56.19
CA LYS A 623 7.25 123.27 56.65
C LYS A 623 7.37 121.96 55.83
N PRO A 624 6.91 120.82 56.37
CA PRO A 624 6.76 119.55 55.67
C PRO A 624 5.39 119.47 54.99
N GLN A 625 5.34 119.23 53.67
CA GLN A 625 4.10 118.84 52.98
C GLN A 625 4.42 118.03 51.71
N SER A 626 3.97 116.77 51.68
CA SER A 626 3.03 116.36 50.64
C SER A 626 2.12 115.26 51.21
N VAL A 627 0.82 115.56 51.17
CA VAL A 627 -0.30 114.78 51.72
C VAL A 627 -0.93 113.90 50.63
N ASP A 628 -0.32 113.88 49.44
CA ASP A 628 -0.86 113.26 48.24
C ASP A 628 -0.65 111.74 48.18
N GLU A 629 0.35 111.20 48.86
CA GLU A 629 0.58 109.74 48.91
C GLU A 629 -0.35 109.02 49.90
N ALA A 630 -0.79 109.69 50.97
CA ALA A 630 -1.72 109.11 51.95
C ALA A 630 -3.20 109.23 51.52
N LEU A 631 -3.54 110.22 50.68
CA LEU A 631 -4.90 110.42 50.13
C LEU A 631 -5.28 109.39 49.06
N LEU A 632 -4.30 108.77 48.39
CA LEU A 632 -4.53 107.71 47.41
C LEU A 632 -4.90 106.36 48.06
N ILE A 633 -4.50 106.14 49.32
CA ILE A 633 -4.83 104.92 50.08
C ILE A 633 -6.17 105.05 50.82
N GLY A 634 -6.59 106.28 51.17
CA GLY A 634 -7.85 106.54 51.87
C GLY A 634 -9.11 106.49 50.98
N THR A 635 -8.97 106.65 49.67
CA THR A 635 -10.09 106.69 48.70
C THR A 635 -10.62 105.31 48.29
N THR A 636 -9.86 104.24 48.55
CA THR A 636 -10.27 102.85 48.22
C THR A 636 -11.11 102.19 49.32
N LEU A 637 -11.14 102.74 50.54
CA LEU A 637 -11.84 102.19 51.71
C LEU A 637 -13.24 102.79 51.98
N ALA A 638 -13.67 103.82 51.23
CA ALA A 638 -14.92 104.57 51.46
C ALA A 638 -16.13 104.13 50.60
N SER A 639 -16.08 102.95 49.95
CA SER A 639 -17.07 102.49 48.94
C SER A 639 -18.12 101.47 49.42
N ALA A 640 -18.46 101.41 50.72
CA ALA A 640 -19.44 100.44 51.25
C ALA A 640 -20.88 101.01 51.39
N PRO A 641 -21.91 100.48 50.67
CA PRO A 641 -23.29 101.01 50.69
C PRO A 641 -24.17 100.51 51.86
N THR A 642 -25.20 101.27 52.21
CA THR A 642 -26.01 101.17 53.44
C THR A 642 -27.05 100.01 53.48
N SER A 643 -27.33 99.58 54.72
CA SER A 643 -28.15 98.46 55.24
C SER A 643 -29.44 98.01 54.50
N ALA A 644 -30.19 98.88 53.82
CA ALA A 644 -31.41 98.48 53.11
C ALA A 644 -31.12 97.83 51.74
N GLN A 645 -30.08 98.31 51.05
CA GLN A 645 -29.60 97.72 49.80
C GLN A 645 -28.94 96.36 50.08
N ARG A 646 -28.25 96.21 51.22
CA ARG A 646 -27.69 94.92 51.70
C ARG A 646 -28.77 93.86 51.91
N ARG A 647 -29.96 94.19 52.43
CA ARG A 647 -31.04 93.19 52.61
C ARG A 647 -31.65 92.72 51.29
N ILE A 648 -31.92 93.63 50.37
CA ILE A 648 -32.43 93.27 49.04
C ILE A 648 -31.37 92.46 48.29
N GLN A 649 -30.11 92.89 48.33
CA GLN A 649 -28.98 92.13 47.82
C GLN A 649 -28.87 90.76 48.48
N GLN A 650 -29.03 90.63 49.80
CA GLN A 650 -29.01 89.35 50.49
C GLN A 650 -30.18 88.45 50.10
N SER A 651 -31.41 88.97 49.94
CA SER A 651 -32.55 88.18 49.46
C SER A 651 -32.39 87.76 48.00
N LEU A 652 -31.80 88.62 47.16
CA LEU A 652 -31.51 88.33 45.77
C LEU A 652 -30.37 87.30 45.66
N ILE A 653 -29.32 87.44 46.46
CA ILE A 653 -28.22 86.48 46.57
C ILE A 653 -28.75 85.15 47.07
N LEU A 654 -29.62 85.12 48.09
CA LEU A 654 -30.23 83.89 48.59
C LEU A 654 -31.13 83.23 47.52
N ALA A 655 -31.90 84.02 46.77
CA ALA A 655 -32.72 83.51 45.66
C ALA A 655 -31.85 82.98 44.50
N GLN A 656 -30.75 83.68 44.18
CA GLN A 656 -29.76 83.24 43.19
C GLN A 656 -29.04 81.98 43.67
N GLU A 657 -28.69 81.88 44.95
CA GLU A 657 -28.10 80.69 45.57
C GLU A 657 -29.08 79.53 45.58
N LEU A 658 -30.35 79.75 45.92
CA LEU A 658 -31.39 78.72 45.88
C LEU A 658 -31.61 78.25 44.43
N GLN A 659 -31.63 79.17 43.45
CA GLN A 659 -31.71 78.82 42.04
C GLN A 659 -30.45 78.07 41.56
N ARG A 660 -29.26 78.46 42.01
CA ARG A 660 -27.99 77.77 41.71
C ARG A 660 -28.00 76.36 42.30
N ARG A 661 -28.39 76.21 43.57
CA ARG A 661 -28.55 74.92 44.25
C ARG A 661 -29.63 74.06 43.60
N THR A 662 -30.71 74.65 43.10
CA THR A 662 -31.76 73.91 42.37
C THR A 662 -31.24 73.42 41.01
N ARG A 663 -30.44 74.25 40.31
CA ARG A 663 -29.76 73.84 39.07
C ARG A 663 -28.73 72.74 39.34
N GLU A 664 -27.86 72.91 40.33
CA GLU A 664 -26.90 71.89 40.77
C GLU A 664 -27.61 70.57 41.16
N ALA A 665 -28.72 70.64 41.89
CA ALA A 665 -29.53 69.47 42.25
C ALA A 665 -30.20 68.81 41.04
N SER A 666 -30.66 69.59 40.06
CA SER A 666 -31.21 69.06 38.80
C SER A 666 -30.13 68.38 37.93
N GLN A 667 -28.93 68.96 37.88
CA GLN A 667 -27.78 68.40 37.17
C GLN A 667 -27.30 67.11 37.84
N ALA A 668 -27.18 67.10 39.17
CA ALA A 668 -26.83 65.89 39.92
C ALA A 668 -27.88 64.77 39.75
N ARG A 669 -29.16 65.12 39.62
CA ARG A 669 -30.23 64.15 39.30
C ARG A 669 -30.11 63.61 37.87
N SER A 670 -29.77 64.44 36.88
CA SER A 670 -29.50 63.98 35.50
C SER A 670 -28.30 63.03 35.48
N GLN A 671 -27.19 63.41 36.10
CA GLN A 671 -25.98 62.60 36.20
C GLN A 671 -26.24 61.27 36.94
N LEU A 672 -27.07 61.27 37.99
CA LEU A 672 -27.49 60.04 38.66
C LEU A 672 -28.32 59.15 37.73
N GLY A 673 -29.22 59.73 36.93
CA GLY A 673 -30.00 58.99 35.93
C GLY A 673 -29.14 58.39 34.82
N GLU A 674 -28.18 59.15 34.31
CA GLU A 674 -27.18 58.70 33.32
C GLU A 674 -26.32 57.56 33.89
N ALA A 675 -25.76 57.72 35.10
CA ALA A 675 -24.99 56.67 35.76
C ALA A 675 -25.83 55.41 36.06
N GLN A 676 -27.12 55.55 36.40
CA GLN A 676 -28.02 54.40 36.58
C GLN A 676 -28.27 53.67 35.25
N ALA A 677 -28.47 54.41 34.15
CA ALA A 677 -28.62 53.82 32.83
C ALA A 677 -27.34 53.10 32.38
N GLU A 678 -26.16 53.68 32.63
CA GLU A 678 -24.87 53.04 32.36
C GLU A 678 -24.69 51.75 33.18
N VAL A 679 -25.04 51.76 34.47
CA VAL A 679 -24.98 50.55 35.31
C VAL A 679 -25.91 49.46 34.80
N LEU A 680 -27.11 49.80 34.33
CA LEU A 680 -28.02 48.82 33.72
C LEU A 680 -27.44 48.26 32.42
N ARG A 681 -26.93 49.13 31.54
CA ARG A 681 -26.28 48.72 30.29
C ARG A 681 -25.09 47.78 30.54
N LEU A 682 -24.22 48.13 31.49
CA LEU A 682 -23.08 47.31 31.88
C LEU A 682 -23.52 45.96 32.48
N ARG A 683 -24.64 45.90 33.21
CA ARG A 683 -25.19 44.62 33.71
C ARG A 683 -25.69 43.74 32.59
N GLU A 684 -26.39 44.30 31.61
CA GLU A 684 -26.86 43.59 30.43
C GLU A 684 -25.67 43.06 29.59
N GLU A 685 -24.64 43.89 29.39
CA GLU A 685 -23.38 43.49 28.74
C GLU A 685 -22.70 42.35 29.52
N LEU A 686 -22.64 42.43 30.85
CA LEU A 686 -22.05 41.39 31.69
C LEU A 686 -22.84 40.07 31.61
N GLU A 687 -24.18 40.14 31.60
CA GLU A 687 -25.02 38.95 31.39
C GLU A 687 -24.86 38.34 30.00
N ALA A 688 -24.72 39.17 28.96
CA ALA A 688 -24.46 38.70 27.60
C ALA A 688 -23.11 37.97 27.52
N VAL A 689 -22.04 38.58 28.04
CA VAL A 689 -20.71 37.97 28.09
C VAL A 689 -20.71 36.68 28.92
N ARG A 690 -21.44 36.65 30.05
CA ARG A 690 -21.59 35.39 30.83
C ARG A 690 -22.26 34.29 30.03
N LYS A 691 -23.28 34.61 29.22
CA LYS A 691 -23.93 33.63 28.35
C LYS A 691 -22.98 33.16 27.25
N GLU A 692 -22.21 34.05 26.63
CA GLU A 692 -21.17 33.68 25.65
C GLU A 692 -20.08 32.78 26.25
N VAL A 693 -19.67 33.04 27.50
CA VAL A 693 -18.75 32.17 28.25
C VAL A 693 -19.37 30.79 28.51
N GLN A 694 -20.65 30.73 28.87
CA GLN A 694 -21.35 29.45 29.02
C GLN A 694 -21.41 28.69 27.70
N TYR A 695 -21.81 29.33 26.61
CA TYR A 695 -21.86 28.72 25.28
C TYR A 695 -20.49 28.29 24.75
N SER A 696 -19.41 28.98 25.10
CA SER A 696 -18.05 28.54 24.74
C SER A 696 -17.54 27.40 25.64
N SER A 697 -18.04 27.29 26.87
CA SER A 697 -17.69 26.21 27.80
C SER A 697 -18.44 24.89 27.53
N GLU A 698 -19.64 24.93 26.94
CA GLU A 698 -20.44 23.74 26.62
C GLU A 698 -19.78 22.78 25.61
N PRO A 699 -19.21 23.26 24.47
CA PRO A 699 -18.43 22.43 23.57
C PRO A 699 -17.20 21.82 24.25
N GLN A 700 -16.53 22.57 25.13
CA GLN A 700 -15.40 22.05 25.90
C GLN A 700 -15.82 20.93 26.86
N ALA A 701 -16.97 21.07 27.53
CA ALA A 701 -17.53 20.04 28.38
C ALA A 701 -17.89 18.77 27.59
N TYR A 702 -18.51 18.91 26.42
CA TYR A 702 -18.80 17.78 25.54
C TYR A 702 -17.52 17.09 25.05
N LEU A 703 -16.50 17.86 24.66
CA LEU A 703 -15.21 17.32 24.25
C LEU A 703 -14.51 16.58 25.39
N LEU A 704 -14.55 17.10 26.61
CA LEU A 704 -14.03 16.40 27.79
C LEU A 704 -14.78 15.10 28.07
N GLU A 705 -16.10 15.06 27.93
CA GLU A 705 -16.87 13.83 28.05
C GLU A 705 -16.59 12.83 26.92
N ALA A 706 -16.46 13.30 25.68
CA ALA A 706 -16.10 12.48 24.53
C ALA A 706 -14.69 11.89 24.70
N LEU A 707 -13.72 12.69 25.18
CA LEU A 707 -12.38 12.22 25.53
C LEU A 707 -12.45 11.15 26.62
N ARG A 708 -13.21 11.37 27.71
CA ARG A 708 -13.40 10.37 28.77
C ARG A 708 -14.03 9.07 28.24
N ARG A 709 -14.99 9.15 27.32
CA ARG A 709 -15.58 7.95 26.68
C ARG A 709 -14.53 7.20 25.86
N ARG A 710 -13.73 7.91 25.06
CA ARG A 710 -12.62 7.32 24.29
C ARG A 710 -11.52 6.73 25.17
N GLU A 711 -11.20 7.37 26.29
CA GLU A 711 -10.26 6.85 27.28
C GLU A 711 -10.78 5.54 27.89
N ASN A 712 -12.07 5.47 28.23
CA ASN A 712 -12.69 4.25 28.74
C ASN A 712 -12.69 3.13 27.70
N GLU A 713 -13.03 3.43 26.44
CA GLU A 713 -12.94 2.48 25.32
C GLU A 713 -11.51 1.98 25.10
N ALA A 714 -10.52 2.86 25.19
CA ALA A 714 -9.11 2.48 25.09
C ALA A 714 -8.69 1.57 26.25
N LEU A 715 -9.20 1.81 27.47
CA LEU A 715 -8.95 0.95 28.62
C LEU A 715 -9.61 -0.42 28.48
N THR A 716 -10.84 -0.52 27.93
CA THR A 716 -11.49 -1.82 27.68
C THR A 716 -10.75 -2.60 26.60
N LEU A 717 -10.40 -1.96 25.48
CA LEU A 717 -9.63 -2.59 24.40
C LEU A 717 -8.26 -3.06 24.89
N ARG A 718 -7.58 -2.31 25.77
CA ARG A 718 -6.32 -2.75 26.38
C ARG A 718 -6.50 -3.98 27.28
N ARG A 719 -7.62 -4.10 28.00
CA ARG A 719 -7.92 -5.30 28.81
C ARG A 719 -8.21 -6.50 27.93
N GLU A 720 -8.97 -6.30 26.85
CA GLU A 720 -9.26 -7.35 25.86
C GLU A 720 -7.99 -7.82 25.15
N LEU A 721 -7.11 -6.90 24.76
CA LEU A 721 -5.82 -7.23 24.14
C LEU A 721 -4.96 -8.08 25.07
N LYS A 722 -4.85 -7.71 26.36
CA LYS A 722 -4.17 -8.53 27.37
C LYS A 722 -4.80 -9.91 27.57
N ALA A 723 -6.13 -10.00 27.52
CA ALA A 723 -6.82 -11.29 27.61
C ALA A 723 -6.51 -12.17 26.39
N ARG A 724 -6.50 -11.60 25.18
CA ARG A 724 -6.11 -12.31 23.95
C ARG A 724 -4.64 -12.71 23.93
N GLU A 725 -3.75 -11.87 24.45
CA GLU A 725 -2.33 -12.24 24.63
C GLU A 725 -2.20 -13.47 25.54
N ALA A 726 -2.93 -13.51 26.66
CA ALA A 726 -2.94 -14.67 27.55
C ALA A 726 -3.52 -15.94 26.88
N GLU A 727 -4.57 -15.81 26.06
CA GLU A 727 -5.11 -16.92 25.26
C GLU A 727 -4.08 -17.44 24.24
N VAL A 728 -3.35 -16.54 23.56
CA VAL A 728 -2.29 -16.92 22.61
C VAL A 728 -1.14 -17.63 23.32
N GLU A 729 -0.73 -17.16 24.50
CA GLU A 729 0.28 -17.82 25.33
C GLU A 729 -0.18 -19.22 25.76
N GLN A 730 -1.45 -19.38 26.15
CA GLN A 730 -2.01 -20.69 26.47
C GLN A 730 -2.03 -21.63 25.26
N CYS A 731 -2.42 -21.14 24.07
CA CYS A 731 -2.38 -21.91 22.83
C CYS A 731 -0.95 -22.31 22.46
N ARG A 732 0.04 -21.42 22.65
CA ARG A 732 1.47 -21.75 22.42
C ARG A 732 1.93 -22.86 23.36
N GLN A 733 1.60 -22.78 24.64
CA GLN A 733 1.92 -23.84 25.61
C GLN A 733 1.27 -25.19 25.23
N GLN A 734 0.03 -25.17 24.73
CA GLN A 734 -0.63 -26.39 24.23
C GLN A 734 0.07 -26.98 23.00
N VAL A 735 0.52 -26.13 22.06
CA VAL A 735 1.28 -26.57 20.88
C VAL A 735 2.64 -27.14 21.29
N GLU A 736 3.37 -26.48 22.19
CA GLU A 736 4.63 -26.98 22.73
C GLU A 736 4.44 -28.35 23.42
N HIS A 737 3.39 -28.51 24.21
CA HIS A 737 3.05 -29.78 24.84
C HIS A 737 2.73 -30.86 23.80
N ALA A 738 1.94 -30.55 22.77
CA ALA A 738 1.59 -31.48 21.70
C ALA A 738 2.83 -31.89 20.88
N VAL A 739 3.75 -30.96 20.62
CA VAL A 739 5.02 -31.25 19.93
C VAL A 739 5.90 -32.15 20.80
N ALA A 740 6.03 -31.87 22.10
CA ALA A 740 6.78 -32.72 23.02
C ALA A 740 6.20 -34.16 23.08
N ALA A 741 4.87 -34.29 23.13
CA ALA A 741 4.20 -35.59 23.07
C ALA A 741 4.44 -36.31 21.73
N ARG A 742 4.43 -35.58 20.60
CA ARG A 742 4.75 -36.16 19.29
C ARG A 742 6.17 -36.69 19.23
N VAL A 743 7.14 -35.93 19.74
CA VAL A 743 8.55 -36.35 19.80
C VAL A 743 8.72 -37.61 20.65
N GLN A 744 8.04 -37.70 21.80
CA GLN A 744 8.05 -38.91 22.63
C GLN A 744 7.50 -40.13 21.87
N VAL A 745 6.38 -39.97 21.15
CA VAL A 745 5.82 -41.05 20.31
C VAL A 745 6.78 -41.43 19.18
N GLU A 746 7.44 -40.46 18.54
CA GLU A 746 8.46 -40.73 17.52
C GLU A 746 9.65 -41.51 18.11
N GLU A 747 10.09 -41.19 19.32
CA GLU A 747 11.14 -41.94 20.03
C GLU A 747 10.69 -43.37 20.36
N ASP A 748 9.46 -43.56 20.84
CA ASP A 748 8.92 -44.89 21.15
C ASP A 748 8.73 -45.73 19.88
N LEU A 749 8.30 -45.13 18.77
CA LEU A 749 8.26 -45.79 17.47
C LEU A 749 9.64 -46.22 17.00
N LYS A 750 10.66 -45.36 17.16
CA LYS A 750 12.06 -45.73 16.85
C LYS A 750 12.53 -46.90 17.72
N ARG A 751 12.19 -46.93 19.02
CA ARG A 751 12.50 -48.05 19.93
C ARG A 751 11.81 -49.34 19.48
N LEU A 752 10.53 -49.29 19.14
CA LEU A 752 9.78 -50.46 18.66
C LEU A 752 10.32 -50.98 17.32
N LEU A 753 10.69 -50.08 16.40
CA LEU A 753 11.31 -50.47 15.13
C LEU A 753 12.68 -51.11 15.36
N ALA A 754 13.50 -50.59 16.28
CA ALA A 754 14.78 -51.20 16.65
C ALA A 754 14.57 -52.59 17.29
N GLN A 755 13.58 -52.74 18.19
CA GLN A 755 13.21 -54.04 18.75
C GLN A 755 12.75 -55.03 17.67
N ARG A 756 11.95 -54.59 16.70
CA ARG A 756 11.54 -55.42 15.57
C ARG A 756 12.73 -55.84 14.71
N GLN A 757 13.64 -54.92 14.40
CA GLN A 757 14.88 -55.24 13.67
C GLN A 757 15.74 -56.25 14.43
N HIS A 758 15.82 -56.15 15.76
CA HIS A 758 16.47 -57.16 16.59
C HIS A 758 15.77 -58.53 16.50
N LEU A 759 14.44 -58.57 16.56
CA LEU A 759 13.68 -59.81 16.42
C LEU A 759 13.80 -60.42 15.02
N ASP A 760 13.77 -59.60 13.97
CA ASP A 760 13.97 -60.03 12.59
C ASP A 760 15.41 -60.53 12.38
N GLY A 761 16.40 -59.90 13.01
CA GLY A 761 17.78 -60.39 13.06
C GLY A 761 17.91 -61.73 13.79
N LEU A 762 17.25 -61.90 14.94
CA LEU A 762 17.17 -63.18 15.64
C LEU A 762 16.46 -64.24 14.81
N ARG A 763 15.39 -63.87 14.09
CA ARG A 763 14.69 -64.76 13.16
C ARG A 763 15.54 -65.13 11.96
N ALA A 764 16.38 -64.23 11.44
CA ALA A 764 17.32 -64.55 10.38
C ALA A 764 18.42 -65.51 10.86
N VAL A 765 18.90 -65.34 12.09
CA VAL A 765 19.90 -66.23 12.72
C VAL A 765 19.30 -67.61 13.06
N LEU A 766 18.07 -67.65 13.58
CA LEU A 766 17.35 -68.90 13.90
C LEU A 766 16.72 -69.55 12.65
N GLY A 767 16.45 -68.77 11.60
CA GLY A 767 15.87 -69.21 10.32
C GLY A 767 16.90 -69.68 9.30
N SER A 768 18.20 -69.44 9.53
CA SER A 768 19.28 -69.96 8.67
C SER A 768 19.54 -71.47 8.85
N GLY A 769 18.64 -72.21 9.52
CA GLY A 769 18.77 -73.64 9.82
C GLY A 769 17.57 -74.53 9.47
N ALA A 770 16.53 -74.04 8.80
CA ALA A 770 15.43 -74.91 8.33
C ALA A 770 14.78 -74.35 7.06
N GLY A 771 14.93 -75.08 5.95
CA GLY A 771 14.17 -74.85 4.73
C GLY A 771 12.77 -75.45 4.79
N ALA A 772 11.91 -74.91 3.92
CA ALA A 772 10.63 -75.44 3.44
C ALA A 772 9.51 -75.70 4.46
N GLY A 773 8.37 -75.05 4.22
CA GLY A 773 7.10 -75.38 4.86
C GLY A 773 6.07 -74.26 4.72
N GLU A 774 5.27 -74.32 3.66
CA GLU A 774 3.95 -73.69 3.61
C GLU A 774 3.19 -74.01 4.91
N THR A 775 2.56 -73.00 5.51
CA THR A 775 1.44 -73.19 6.42
C THR A 775 0.69 -71.86 6.53
N GLU A 776 -0.43 -71.80 5.83
CA GLU A 776 -1.58 -71.02 6.25
C GLU A 776 -1.89 -71.35 7.72
N VAL A 777 -2.16 -70.34 8.55
CA VAL A 777 -3.17 -70.36 9.62
C VAL A 777 -3.34 -68.92 10.14
N PRO A 778 -4.60 -68.50 10.41
CA PRO A 778 -4.98 -67.10 10.57
C PRO A 778 -4.78 -66.61 12.02
N VAL A 779 -4.61 -65.29 12.19
CA VAL A 779 -4.63 -64.63 13.50
C VAL A 779 -5.60 -63.44 13.46
N PRO A 780 -6.39 -63.22 14.54
CA PRO A 780 -7.78 -62.82 14.40
C PRO A 780 -8.02 -61.32 14.54
N ARG A 781 -9.21 -60.98 14.04
CA ARG A 781 -10.03 -59.80 14.32
C ARG A 781 -10.06 -59.49 15.83
N ALA A 782 -9.56 -58.32 16.22
CA ALA A 782 -9.81 -57.69 17.51
C ALA A 782 -10.76 -56.50 17.33
N GLU A 783 -12.05 -56.79 17.21
CA GLU A 783 -13.11 -55.85 17.59
C GLU A 783 -13.47 -56.13 19.05
N GLN A 784 -13.24 -55.15 19.94
CA GLN A 784 -14.04 -54.86 21.13
C GLN A 784 -13.47 -53.57 21.76
N ARG A 785 -14.18 -52.44 21.62
CA ARG A 785 -15.09 -51.88 22.64
C ARG A 785 -14.40 -51.56 23.97
N GLY A 786 -14.32 -50.25 24.26
CA GLY A 786 -14.27 -49.73 25.63
C GLY A 786 -13.45 -48.45 25.73
N ARG A 787 -14.04 -47.27 25.58
CA ARG A 787 -14.68 -46.46 26.65
C ARG A 787 -13.71 -45.41 27.18
N ALA A 788 -14.07 -44.15 26.94
CA ALA A 788 -13.45 -42.96 27.51
C ALA A 788 -13.35 -43.04 29.04
N PRO A 789 -12.27 -42.52 29.66
CA PRO A 789 -12.29 -42.16 31.07
C PRO A 789 -12.95 -40.79 31.22
N SER A 790 -14.23 -40.83 31.58
CA SER A 790 -14.84 -39.77 32.37
C SER A 790 -14.29 -39.90 33.80
N GLN A 791 -13.55 -38.90 34.26
CA GLN A 791 -13.28 -38.69 35.68
C GLN A 791 -13.56 -37.24 36.05
N GLN A 792 -14.80 -37.02 36.49
CA GLN A 792 -15.17 -36.19 37.64
C GLN A 792 -16.22 -37.02 38.39
N PRO A 793 -16.28 -37.00 39.74
CA PRO A 793 -16.45 -35.76 40.50
C PRO A 793 -15.83 -35.74 41.92
N GLN A 794 -15.67 -34.55 42.50
CA GLN A 794 -16.26 -34.22 43.81
C GLN A 794 -16.17 -32.70 44.13
N ALA A 795 -17.34 -32.18 44.52
CA ALA A 795 -17.71 -30.93 45.18
C ALA A 795 -16.90 -30.68 46.50
N ALA A 796 -16.81 -29.51 47.16
CA ALA A 796 -17.29 -28.11 47.14
C ALA A 796 -16.52 -27.39 48.32
N PRO A 797 -16.88 -26.20 48.90
CA PRO A 797 -17.85 -25.15 48.56
C PRO A 797 -17.33 -23.68 48.66
N GLY A 798 -18.13 -22.76 48.12
CA GLY A 798 -18.58 -21.55 48.83
C GLY A 798 -17.76 -20.26 48.76
N ALA A 799 -18.24 -19.28 47.96
CA ALA A 799 -18.55 -17.91 48.43
C ALA A 799 -19.11 -17.04 47.27
N ALA A 800 -20.36 -16.61 47.40
CA ALA A 800 -20.95 -15.48 46.66
C ALA A 800 -20.50 -14.15 47.31
N PRO A 801 -20.63 -12.99 46.63
CA PRO A 801 -21.90 -12.22 46.62
C PRO A 801 -22.25 -11.68 45.21
N SER A 802 -23.49 -11.83 44.73
CA SER A 802 -24.68 -10.98 44.93
C SER A 802 -24.63 -9.55 44.34
N ALA A 803 -25.49 -9.38 43.33
CA ALA A 803 -26.38 -8.24 43.09
C ALA A 803 -25.81 -6.90 42.57
N GLY A 804 -26.29 -6.53 41.38
CA GLY A 804 -26.14 -5.19 40.80
C GLY A 804 -26.85 -5.05 39.45
N ALA A 805 -28.11 -5.48 39.36
CA ALA A 805 -28.95 -5.22 38.19
C ALA A 805 -29.24 -3.71 38.07
N ARG A 806 -28.87 -3.11 36.94
CA ARG A 806 -29.46 -1.86 36.45
C ARG A 806 -29.91 -2.05 35.01
N HIS A 807 -31.21 -2.00 34.83
CA HIS A 807 -31.90 -1.77 33.57
C HIS A 807 -31.40 -0.48 32.91
N VAL A 808 -31.02 -0.58 31.63
CA VAL A 808 -30.98 0.53 30.66
C VAL A 808 -31.56 -0.05 29.35
N PRO A 809 -32.48 0.67 28.66
CA PRO A 809 -33.35 0.09 27.65
C PRO A 809 -32.61 -0.20 26.34
N ALA A 810 -32.79 -1.41 25.81
CA ALA A 810 -32.36 -1.78 24.47
C ALA A 810 -33.33 -1.19 23.43
N VAL A 811 -32.81 -0.30 22.61
CA VAL A 811 -33.42 0.17 21.35
C VAL A 811 -33.59 -1.04 20.41
N PRO A 812 -34.76 -1.27 19.80
CA PRO A 812 -34.96 -2.40 18.90
C PRO A 812 -34.28 -2.09 17.55
N SER A 813 -33.02 -2.52 17.38
CA SER A 813 -32.44 -2.62 16.04
C SER A 813 -33.10 -3.81 15.33
N ALA A 814 -33.96 -3.52 14.36
CA ALA A 814 -34.50 -4.51 13.44
C ALA A 814 -33.32 -5.25 12.79
N GLY A 815 -33.12 -6.50 13.20
CA GLY A 815 -32.18 -7.40 12.56
C GLY A 815 -32.58 -7.60 11.08
N PRO A 816 -31.62 -7.91 10.20
CA PRO A 816 -31.89 -8.13 8.78
C PRO A 816 -33.03 -9.14 8.56
N ALA A 817 -33.92 -8.86 7.61
CA ALA A 817 -35.12 -9.64 7.33
C ALA A 817 -34.88 -11.14 7.09
N TRP A 818 -33.66 -11.53 6.72
CA TRP A 818 -33.28 -12.93 6.57
C TRP A 818 -33.25 -13.70 7.90
N LEU A 819 -32.94 -13.04 9.02
CA LEU A 819 -32.87 -13.67 10.35
C LEU A 819 -34.27 -13.95 10.90
N LEU A 820 -35.24 -13.07 10.62
CA LEU A 820 -36.67 -13.32 10.90
C LEU A 820 -37.23 -14.45 10.02
N ARG A 821 -36.81 -14.52 8.74
CA ARG A 821 -37.18 -15.63 7.84
C ARG A 821 -36.58 -16.97 8.28
N LEU A 822 -35.37 -16.96 8.82
CA LEU A 822 -34.72 -18.16 9.35
C LEU A 822 -35.39 -18.64 10.64
N ARG A 823 -35.79 -17.72 11.52
CA ARG A 823 -36.54 -18.03 12.74
C ARG A 823 -37.92 -18.60 12.42
N MET A 824 -38.64 -18.01 11.45
CA MET A 824 -39.93 -18.57 11.00
C MET A 824 -39.78 -19.92 10.28
N LYS A 825 -38.68 -20.17 9.56
CA LYS A 825 -38.42 -21.49 8.97
C LYS A 825 -38.09 -22.54 10.03
N LEU A 826 -37.35 -22.16 11.08
CA LEU A 826 -37.07 -23.05 12.22
C LEU A 826 -38.34 -23.38 13.01
N ASP A 827 -39.21 -22.40 13.24
CA ASP A 827 -40.49 -22.62 13.95
C ASP A 827 -41.47 -23.45 13.09
N GLN A 828 -41.47 -23.28 11.76
CA GLN A 828 -42.24 -24.13 10.83
C GLN A 828 -41.71 -25.58 10.77
N SER A 829 -40.38 -25.78 10.86
CA SER A 829 -39.81 -27.13 10.91
C SER A 829 -40.10 -27.88 12.21
N CYS A 830 -40.26 -27.17 13.33
CA CYS A 830 -40.64 -27.80 14.60
C CYS A 830 -42.12 -28.23 14.60
N GLN A 831 -43.02 -27.47 13.96
CA GLN A 831 -44.45 -27.80 13.92
C GLN A 831 -44.80 -28.96 12.98
N GLN A 832 -43.95 -29.31 12.01
CA GLN A 832 -44.21 -30.44 11.09
C GLN A 832 -43.73 -31.81 11.63
N SER A 833 -43.09 -31.86 12.80
CA SER A 833 -42.55 -33.10 13.39
C SER A 833 -43.36 -33.66 14.56
N SER A 834 -44.53 -33.10 14.82
CA SER A 834 -45.40 -33.48 15.93
C SER A 834 -46.85 -33.47 15.47
N ASP A 835 -47.27 -34.57 14.85
CA ASP A 835 -48.56 -35.20 15.10
C ASP A 835 -48.49 -36.69 14.69
N PRO A 836 -49.20 -37.59 15.42
CA PRO A 836 -48.96 -39.04 15.48
C PRO A 836 -49.40 -39.86 14.26
#